data_AF-A0A2E9PM90-F1
#
_entry.id   AF-A0A2E9PM90-F1
#
_cell.length_a   1.000
_cell.length_b   1.000
_cell.length_c   1.000
_cell.angle_alpha   90.00
_cell.angle_beta   90.00
_cell.angle_gamma   90.00
#
_symmetry.space_group_name_H-M   'P 1'
#
loop_
_entity.id
_entity.type
_entity.pdbx_description
1 polymer ?
#
loop_
_entity_poly.entity_id
_entity_poly.type
_entity_poly.pdbx_seq_one_letter_code
_entity_poly.pdbx_strand_id
1 'polypeptide(L)'
;MNVLALFDGHSGGQIALEVAGIPCAKYIASEIDKYARKVAETIYPKTISMGDVTKWREWNIDWASIDLLMGGSPCQGFSMAGKQAGTTAILNGEKVIVDSREKYLELKEQGAEFLSQSYLFWEYILCLDHVKKQNPDVLFFLENVKMKKEFLSLITNAIGVEPVFINSALVSAQNRQRYYWCNWEVSQPEDRGIVLADILESDGAGVIKSHGEFKPKNEKSQCIDANYHKGPDNHGQRTMIANPAAIVGRKLDENGKRNDSLPIKQTQCLEVHDHGKSRCLSTVQKDTVVSNLPAGWYPLDAELPPYKEWIKKTGEHGGSKREYQSLIIQKGRGNNPGGLRALDGKAPALTSNSYEHNNHVVSGIEIRTRGTEEIGIKGKSYAITASAGTGGKALVGTKENYRKLTPRECGRLQTIPEPILENILNSGVSNTQLYKMFGNGWTIEVIAHIFKQMPIKHTTPEKITVESLKMSNDLWSTPPEVFNALDMEFGFGFDVCAEHETAKCADYWTIEDDALSKDWAEDAKSRIPGAGLIEMGALWCNPPYSKITPWVEKAIEAQRNGRITVMLVMCDPSVKWFSLAAQFASEIRFVTEGRLAFLKNGKPQSGNNKGSAIFVFDPHRIGAGHVSFVTRESLLSKGKVKTLEVAA
;
A
#
# COMPACT_ATOMS: atom_id res chain seq x y z
N MET A 1 13.94 0.90 -18.26
CA MET A 1 15.03 0.13 -17.62
C MET A 1 14.76 -1.36 -17.63
N ASN A 2 15.79 -2.20 -17.67
CA ASN A 2 15.73 -3.64 -17.48
C ASN A 2 16.17 -3.99 -16.05
N VAL A 3 15.38 -4.81 -15.38
CA VAL A 3 15.52 -5.08 -13.95
C VAL A 3 15.70 -6.57 -13.70
N LEU A 4 16.67 -6.91 -12.86
CA LEU A 4 16.83 -8.23 -12.27
C LEU A 4 16.51 -8.16 -10.78
N ALA A 5 15.43 -8.82 -10.36
CA ALA A 5 14.97 -8.90 -8.98
C ALA A 5 15.29 -10.29 -8.41
N LEU A 6 16.18 -10.35 -7.43
CA LEU A 6 16.50 -11.57 -6.69
C LEU A 6 15.66 -11.61 -5.40
N PHE A 7 15.09 -12.77 -5.07
CA PHE A 7 14.19 -12.92 -3.92
C PHE A 7 12.96 -12.01 -4.03
N ASP A 8 12.30 -12.04 -5.20
CA ASP A 8 11.28 -11.06 -5.60
C ASP A 8 10.04 -11.03 -4.69
N GLY A 9 9.72 -12.14 -4.04
CA GLY A 9 8.53 -12.28 -3.22
C GLY A 9 7.27 -11.99 -4.04
N HIS A 10 6.46 -11.05 -3.56
CA HIS A 10 5.18 -10.67 -4.19
C HIS A 10 5.34 -9.53 -5.20
N SER A 11 6.52 -9.42 -5.85
CA SER A 11 6.92 -8.37 -6.78
C SER A 11 6.90 -6.95 -6.22
N GLY A 12 7.29 -6.80 -4.95
CA GLY A 12 7.33 -5.50 -4.27
C GLY A 12 8.23 -4.47 -4.96
N GLY A 13 9.32 -4.92 -5.61
CA GLY A 13 10.20 -4.04 -6.38
C GLY A 13 9.54 -3.50 -7.65
N GLN A 14 8.81 -4.35 -8.39
CA GLN A 14 8.07 -3.92 -9.59
C GLN A 14 6.97 -2.91 -9.24
N ILE A 15 6.22 -3.16 -8.16
CA ILE A 15 5.21 -2.23 -7.64
C ILE A 15 5.87 -0.89 -7.28
N ALA A 16 7.03 -0.93 -6.61
CA ALA A 16 7.76 0.29 -6.24
C ALA A 16 8.25 1.09 -7.45
N LEU A 17 8.67 0.43 -8.54
CA LEU A 17 9.02 1.12 -9.79
C LEU A 17 7.81 1.83 -10.41
N GLU A 18 6.64 1.20 -10.42
CA GLU A 18 5.40 1.82 -10.90
C GLU A 18 4.99 3.02 -10.04
N VAL A 19 5.05 2.90 -8.71
CA VAL A 19 4.77 4.01 -7.77
C VAL A 19 5.80 5.14 -7.90
N ALA A 20 7.06 4.80 -8.24
CA ALA A 20 8.10 5.78 -8.52
C ALA A 20 7.94 6.46 -9.90
N GLY A 21 7.07 5.96 -10.77
CA GLY A 21 6.91 6.46 -12.14
C GLY A 21 8.07 6.07 -13.06
N ILE A 22 8.77 4.97 -12.76
CA ILE A 22 9.97 4.54 -13.50
C ILE A 22 9.61 3.42 -14.47
N PRO A 23 9.69 3.64 -15.80
CA PRO A 23 9.32 2.62 -16.78
C PRO A 23 10.23 1.40 -16.75
N CYS A 24 9.65 0.23 -16.49
CA CYS A 24 10.32 -1.06 -16.56
C CYS A 24 10.03 -1.73 -17.91
N ALA A 25 11.05 -1.85 -18.76
CA ALA A 25 10.94 -2.48 -20.08
C ALA A 25 10.95 -4.01 -19.97
N LYS A 26 11.84 -4.56 -19.14
CA LYS A 26 11.96 -6.00 -18.88
C LYS A 26 12.16 -6.23 -17.40
N TYR A 27 11.32 -7.05 -16.79
CA TYR A 27 11.42 -7.45 -15.39
C TYR A 27 11.72 -8.95 -15.28
N ILE A 28 12.88 -9.30 -14.74
CA ILE A 28 13.36 -10.66 -14.57
C ILE A 28 13.39 -10.95 -13.07
N ALA A 29 12.67 -11.98 -12.61
CA ALA A 29 12.47 -12.26 -11.20
C ALA A 29 12.94 -13.67 -10.82
N SER A 30 13.71 -13.78 -9.75
CA SER A 30 14.06 -15.04 -9.10
C SER A 30 13.27 -15.20 -7.80
N GLU A 31 12.39 -16.20 -7.78
CA GLU A 31 11.56 -16.56 -6.64
C GLU A 31 11.21 -18.05 -6.70
N ILE A 32 11.25 -18.73 -5.56
CA ILE A 32 10.97 -20.17 -5.43
C ILE A 32 9.63 -20.44 -4.76
N ASP A 33 9.14 -19.51 -3.92
CA ASP A 33 7.86 -19.65 -3.25
C ASP A 33 6.73 -19.61 -4.28
N LYS A 34 6.03 -20.73 -4.39
CA LYS A 34 4.95 -20.92 -5.37
C LYS A 34 3.78 -19.96 -5.17
N TYR A 35 3.53 -19.48 -3.95
CA TYR A 35 2.43 -18.55 -3.68
C TYR A 35 2.83 -17.13 -4.07
N ALA A 36 4.08 -16.75 -3.76
CA ALA A 36 4.67 -15.49 -4.17
C ALA A 36 4.70 -15.36 -5.70
N ARG A 37 5.16 -16.40 -6.41
CA ARG A 37 5.10 -16.49 -7.88
C ARG A 37 3.68 -16.38 -8.43
N LYS A 38 2.71 -17.10 -7.83
CA LYS A 38 1.31 -17.02 -8.24
C LYS A 38 0.76 -15.59 -8.11
N VAL A 39 1.11 -14.90 -7.02
CA VAL A 39 0.73 -13.48 -6.84
C VAL A 39 1.38 -12.63 -7.92
N ALA A 40 2.69 -12.74 -8.11
CA ALA A 40 3.46 -12.01 -9.12
C ALA A 40 2.89 -12.20 -10.54
N GLU A 41 2.57 -13.44 -10.93
CA GLU A 41 1.96 -13.77 -12.23
C GLU A 41 0.56 -13.18 -12.40
N THR A 42 -0.20 -13.05 -11.29
CA THR A 42 -1.54 -12.45 -11.30
C THR A 42 -1.48 -10.94 -11.56
N ILE A 43 -0.53 -10.24 -10.93
CA ILE A 43 -0.39 -8.78 -11.06
C ILE A 43 0.44 -8.38 -12.29
N TYR A 44 1.48 -9.16 -12.61
CA TYR A 44 2.44 -8.90 -13.69
C TYR A 44 2.70 -10.16 -14.53
N PRO A 45 1.77 -10.56 -15.41
CA PRO A 45 1.90 -11.79 -16.21
C PRO A 45 3.06 -11.78 -17.23
N LYS A 46 3.70 -10.62 -17.43
CA LYS A 46 4.86 -10.47 -18.32
C LYS A 46 6.21 -10.65 -17.62
N THR A 47 6.22 -10.85 -16.30
CA THR A 47 7.45 -11.04 -15.53
C THR A 47 8.13 -12.35 -15.93
N ILE A 48 9.43 -12.28 -16.18
CA ILE A 48 10.24 -13.43 -16.59
C ILE A 48 10.71 -14.14 -15.33
N SER A 49 10.13 -15.30 -15.02
CA SER A 49 10.47 -16.08 -13.82
C SER A 49 11.69 -16.98 -14.05
N MET A 50 12.71 -16.83 -13.21
CA MET A 50 13.97 -17.59 -13.28
C MET A 50 14.08 -18.69 -12.22
N GLY A 51 13.16 -18.72 -11.25
CA GLY A 51 13.16 -19.72 -10.18
C GLY A 51 14.30 -19.55 -9.18
N ASP A 52 14.99 -20.64 -8.88
CA ASP A 52 16.02 -20.73 -7.83
C ASP A 52 17.27 -19.90 -8.18
N VAL A 53 17.57 -18.91 -7.33
CA VAL A 53 18.73 -18.03 -7.49
C VAL A 53 20.05 -18.80 -7.51
N THR A 54 20.17 -19.94 -6.82
CA THR A 54 21.42 -20.70 -6.76
C THR A 54 21.84 -21.27 -8.12
N LYS A 55 20.91 -21.28 -9.09
CA LYS A 55 21.10 -21.70 -10.48
C LYS A 55 21.35 -20.55 -11.45
N TRP A 56 21.66 -19.35 -10.95
CA TRP A 56 21.83 -18.16 -11.79
C TRP A 56 22.85 -18.33 -12.92
N ARG A 57 23.85 -19.21 -12.76
CA ARG A 57 24.85 -19.53 -13.79
C ARG A 57 24.28 -20.27 -15.01
N GLU A 58 23.12 -20.91 -14.85
CA GLU A 58 22.42 -21.63 -15.92
C GLU A 58 21.46 -20.70 -16.70
N TRP A 59 21.25 -19.47 -16.22
CA TRP A 59 20.30 -18.55 -16.81
C TRP A 59 20.80 -17.96 -18.12
N ASN A 60 19.99 -18.09 -19.17
CA ASN A 60 20.23 -17.47 -20.47
C ASN A 60 19.57 -16.09 -20.53
N ILE A 61 20.17 -15.10 -19.87
CA ILE A 61 19.74 -13.70 -19.93
C ILE A 61 20.87 -12.80 -20.43
N ASP A 62 20.50 -11.68 -21.04
CA ASP A 62 21.44 -10.63 -21.41
C ASP A 62 21.83 -9.83 -20.16
N TRP A 63 22.89 -10.28 -19.50
CA TRP A 63 23.41 -9.69 -18.26
C TRP A 63 23.96 -8.27 -18.45
N ALA A 64 24.51 -7.95 -19.63
CA ALA A 64 25.01 -6.61 -19.94
C ALA A 64 23.88 -5.59 -20.05
N SER A 65 22.66 -6.03 -20.42
CA SER A 65 21.48 -5.18 -20.53
C SER A 65 20.80 -4.83 -19.20
N ILE A 66 21.24 -5.38 -18.06
CA ILE A 66 20.61 -5.14 -16.75
C ILE A 66 21.00 -3.76 -16.24
N ASP A 67 20.00 -2.88 -16.09
CA ASP A 67 20.18 -1.53 -15.58
C ASP A 67 20.12 -1.48 -14.04
N LEU A 68 19.30 -2.34 -13.44
CA LEU A 68 19.10 -2.43 -11.98
C LEU A 68 19.08 -3.88 -11.51
N LEU A 69 19.96 -4.21 -10.57
CA LEU A 69 19.93 -5.44 -9.77
C LEU A 69 19.37 -5.14 -8.38
N MET A 70 18.29 -5.78 -7.97
CA MET A 70 17.69 -5.56 -6.65
C MET A 70 17.40 -6.86 -5.92
N GLY A 71 17.34 -6.82 -4.58
CA GLY A 71 16.91 -7.98 -3.81
C GLY A 71 16.78 -7.77 -2.31
N GLY A 72 16.08 -8.70 -1.66
CA GLY A 72 15.87 -8.74 -0.21
C GLY A 72 16.16 -10.14 0.30
N SER A 73 17.45 -10.44 0.52
CA SER A 73 17.86 -11.81 0.88
C SER A 73 17.22 -12.28 2.20
N PRO A 74 16.91 -13.58 2.37
CA PRO A 74 16.29 -14.10 3.59
C PRO A 74 17.01 -13.70 4.88
N CYS A 75 16.27 -13.09 5.81
CA CYS A 75 16.80 -12.37 6.96
C CYS A 75 16.71 -13.13 8.30
N GLN A 76 16.18 -14.35 8.32
CA GLN A 76 15.84 -15.09 9.54
C GLN A 76 17.08 -15.42 10.38
N GLY A 77 18.24 -15.63 9.73
CA GLY A 77 19.53 -15.82 10.38
C GLY A 77 20.14 -14.53 10.91
N PHE A 78 19.85 -13.38 10.30
CA PHE A 78 20.40 -12.07 10.71
C PHE A 78 19.56 -11.32 11.74
N SER A 79 18.25 -11.63 11.82
CA SER A 79 17.31 -10.92 12.67
C SER A 79 17.67 -10.96 14.16
N MET A 80 17.58 -9.80 14.82
CA MET A 80 17.74 -9.67 16.28
C MET A 80 16.75 -10.55 17.06
N ALA A 81 15.57 -10.82 16.51
CA ALA A 81 14.54 -11.66 17.11
C ALA A 81 14.65 -13.15 16.72
N GLY A 82 15.57 -13.50 15.83
CA GLY A 82 15.77 -14.87 15.32
C GLY A 82 16.80 -15.68 16.11
N LYS A 83 17.14 -16.87 15.59
CA LYS A 83 18.20 -17.73 16.15
C LYS A 83 19.61 -17.16 15.96
N GLN A 84 19.75 -16.06 15.21
CA GLN A 84 21.00 -15.34 14.98
C GLN A 84 22.13 -16.21 14.40
N ALA A 85 21.76 -17.20 13.57
CA ALA A 85 22.72 -18.11 12.93
C ALA A 85 23.49 -17.46 11.76
N GLY A 86 23.08 -16.26 11.30
CA GLY A 86 23.71 -15.54 10.20
C GLY A 86 23.96 -16.43 8.97
N THR A 87 25.17 -16.33 8.43
CA THR A 87 25.66 -17.11 7.28
C THR A 87 26.34 -18.42 7.69
N THR A 88 26.20 -18.89 8.93
CA THR A 88 26.94 -20.06 9.46
C THR A 88 26.61 -21.35 8.72
N ALA A 89 27.64 -22.14 8.42
CA ALA A 89 27.55 -23.49 7.86
C ALA A 89 28.03 -24.55 8.87
N ILE A 90 27.68 -25.81 8.61
CA ILE A 90 28.22 -27.01 9.26
C ILE A 90 29.02 -27.78 8.22
N LEU A 91 30.28 -28.06 8.54
CA LEU A 91 31.13 -28.97 7.80
C LEU A 91 31.73 -29.97 8.78
N ASN A 92 31.58 -31.27 8.51
CA ASN A 92 32.10 -32.35 9.36
C ASN A 92 31.69 -32.24 10.85
N GLY A 93 30.51 -31.69 11.13
CA GLY A 93 29.99 -31.50 12.50
C GLY A 93 30.47 -30.21 13.19
N GLU A 94 31.35 -29.44 12.57
CA GLU A 94 31.86 -28.18 13.10
C GLU A 94 31.14 -26.96 12.50
N LYS A 95 30.89 -25.94 13.33
CA LYS A 95 30.27 -24.69 12.88
C LYS A 95 31.32 -23.76 12.30
N VAL A 96 31.10 -23.35 11.06
CA VAL A 96 31.99 -22.44 10.32
C VAL A 96 31.22 -21.18 9.96
N ILE A 97 31.72 -20.01 10.41
CA ILE A 97 31.15 -18.71 10.02
C ILE A 97 31.58 -18.40 8.58
N VAL A 98 30.63 -18.03 7.73
CA VAL A 98 30.89 -17.68 6.33
C VAL A 98 30.94 -16.17 6.18
N ASP A 99 32.15 -15.63 6.16
CA ASP A 99 32.49 -14.20 6.23
C ASP A 99 33.00 -13.62 4.90
N SER A 100 33.20 -14.47 3.89
CA SER A 100 33.76 -14.10 2.59
C SER A 100 33.13 -14.92 1.46
N ARG A 101 33.25 -14.39 0.24
CA ARG A 101 32.75 -15.03 -0.99
C ARG A 101 33.48 -16.33 -1.27
N GLU A 102 34.80 -16.32 -1.07
CA GLU A 102 35.71 -17.43 -1.31
C GLU A 102 35.35 -18.61 -0.40
N LYS A 103 35.16 -18.32 0.90
CA LYS A 103 34.74 -19.31 1.88
C LYS A 103 33.34 -19.86 1.62
N TYR A 104 32.42 -19.02 1.14
CA TYR A 104 31.10 -19.47 0.72
C TYR A 104 31.18 -20.49 -0.44
N LEU A 105 31.97 -20.19 -1.46
CA LEU A 105 32.16 -21.08 -2.62
C LEU A 105 32.84 -22.39 -2.23
N GLU A 106 33.89 -22.33 -1.41
CA GLU A 106 34.59 -23.51 -0.89
C GLU A 106 33.64 -24.44 -0.12
N LEU A 107 32.88 -23.89 0.83
CA LEU A 107 31.92 -24.67 1.62
C LEU A 107 30.81 -25.26 0.76
N LYS A 108 30.37 -24.55 -0.28
CA LYS A 108 29.36 -25.05 -1.23
C LYS A 108 29.91 -26.22 -2.05
N GLU A 109 31.15 -26.16 -2.51
CA GLU A 109 31.83 -27.24 -3.23
C GLU A 109 32.03 -28.48 -2.34
N GLN A 110 32.35 -28.27 -1.07
CA GLN A 110 32.50 -29.34 -0.07
C GLN A 110 31.15 -29.92 0.43
N GLY A 111 30.01 -29.40 -0.05
CA GLY A 111 28.69 -29.89 0.33
C GLY A 111 28.28 -29.56 1.76
N ALA A 112 28.77 -28.45 2.32
CA ALA A 112 28.43 -28.00 3.67
C ALA A 112 26.92 -27.71 3.82
N GLU A 113 26.39 -28.01 5.01
CA GLU A 113 25.00 -27.69 5.35
C GLU A 113 24.91 -26.28 5.95
N PHE A 114 24.07 -25.41 5.39
CA PHE A 114 23.90 -24.05 5.93
C PHE A 114 22.79 -23.98 6.98
N LEU A 115 23.08 -23.39 8.15
CA LEU A 115 22.17 -23.35 9.30
C LEU A 115 20.96 -22.42 9.10
N SER A 116 21.01 -21.52 8.13
CA SER A 116 19.90 -20.61 7.83
C SER A 116 19.95 -20.15 6.39
N GLN A 117 18.81 -19.77 5.83
CA GLN A 117 18.71 -19.23 4.47
C GLN A 117 19.46 -17.91 4.26
N SER A 118 19.96 -17.28 5.32
CA SER A 118 20.73 -16.03 5.22
C SER A 118 22.07 -16.18 4.48
N TYR A 119 22.54 -17.42 4.22
CA TYR A 119 23.67 -17.63 3.30
C TYR A 119 23.37 -17.16 1.86
N LEU A 120 22.09 -17.09 1.46
CA LEU A 120 21.68 -16.66 0.12
C LEU A 120 22.04 -15.19 -0.18
N PHE A 121 22.40 -14.42 0.84
CA PHE A 121 23.10 -13.15 0.67
C PHE A 121 24.33 -13.28 -0.25
N TRP A 122 25.11 -14.36 -0.12
CA TRP A 122 26.29 -14.56 -0.97
C TRP A 122 25.92 -14.83 -2.43
N GLU A 123 24.76 -15.43 -2.72
CA GLU A 123 24.30 -15.56 -4.11
C GLU A 123 23.94 -14.20 -4.72
N TYR A 124 23.38 -13.27 -3.93
CA TYR A 124 23.19 -11.88 -4.37
C TYR A 124 24.54 -11.24 -4.73
N ILE A 125 25.54 -11.37 -3.86
CA ILE A 125 26.88 -10.81 -4.10
C ILE A 125 27.50 -11.39 -5.37
N LEU A 126 27.42 -12.71 -5.56
CA LEU A 126 27.95 -13.37 -6.75
C LEU A 126 27.24 -12.91 -8.04
N CYS A 127 25.92 -12.72 -8.00
CA CYS A 127 25.16 -12.16 -9.11
C CYS A 127 25.57 -10.71 -9.39
N LEU A 128 25.72 -9.89 -8.35
CA LEU A 128 26.15 -8.49 -8.47
C LEU A 128 27.54 -8.40 -9.10
N ASP A 129 28.49 -9.21 -8.65
CA ASP A 129 29.84 -9.27 -9.20
C ASP A 129 29.81 -9.71 -10.67
N HIS A 130 28.93 -10.66 -11.03
CA HIS A 130 28.77 -11.11 -12.41
C HIS A 130 28.18 -10.02 -13.32
N VAL A 131 27.15 -9.32 -12.86
CA VAL A 131 26.53 -8.22 -13.61
C VAL A 131 27.53 -7.08 -13.77
N LYS A 132 28.23 -6.67 -12.70
CA LYS A 132 29.25 -5.60 -12.73
C LYS A 132 30.39 -5.87 -13.72
N LYS A 133 30.77 -7.13 -13.92
CA LYS A 133 31.78 -7.51 -14.93
C LYS A 133 31.33 -7.22 -16.37
N GLN A 134 30.02 -7.21 -16.62
CA GLN A 134 29.45 -7.00 -17.95
C GLN A 134 28.88 -5.57 -18.13
N ASN A 135 28.30 -5.03 -17.07
CA ASN A 135 27.81 -3.66 -16.97
C ASN A 135 28.36 -3.01 -15.68
N PRO A 136 29.53 -2.34 -15.74
CA PRO A 136 30.12 -1.66 -14.58
C PRO A 136 29.24 -0.54 -13.99
N ASP A 137 28.34 0.02 -14.80
CA ASP A 137 27.44 1.12 -14.43
C ASP A 137 26.12 0.64 -13.81
N VAL A 138 25.96 -0.66 -13.58
CA VAL A 138 24.72 -1.22 -13.04
C VAL A 138 24.35 -0.57 -11.71
N LEU A 139 23.08 -0.18 -11.57
CA LEU A 139 22.52 0.23 -10.29
C LEU A 139 22.23 -1.02 -9.45
N PHE A 140 22.52 -0.99 -8.16
CA PHE A 140 22.16 -2.09 -7.27
C PHE A 140 21.45 -1.63 -6.01
N PHE A 141 20.57 -2.50 -5.52
CA PHE A 141 19.79 -2.28 -4.31
C PHE A 141 19.68 -3.57 -3.49
N LEU A 142 19.97 -3.51 -2.19
CA LEU A 142 19.74 -4.61 -1.26
C LEU A 142 19.02 -4.10 -0.01
N GLU A 143 17.95 -4.78 0.40
CA GLU A 143 17.26 -4.53 1.68
C GLU A 143 17.54 -5.65 2.68
N ASN A 144 17.69 -5.30 3.97
CA ASN A 144 17.70 -6.28 5.05
C ASN A 144 17.28 -5.69 6.41
N VAL A 145 17.01 -6.58 7.37
CA VAL A 145 16.52 -6.26 8.71
C VAL A 145 17.55 -5.53 9.58
N LYS A 146 17.07 -4.85 10.62
CA LYS A 146 17.92 -4.46 11.75
C LYS A 146 18.56 -5.71 12.38
N MET A 147 19.89 -5.72 12.42
CA MET A 147 20.71 -6.86 12.81
C MET A 147 21.84 -6.45 13.77
N LYS A 148 22.63 -7.43 14.26
CA LYS A 148 23.84 -7.17 15.04
C LYS A 148 24.90 -6.45 14.22
N LYS A 149 25.76 -5.67 14.89
CA LYS A 149 26.87 -4.94 14.26
C LYS A 149 27.80 -5.84 13.44
N GLU A 150 28.07 -7.06 13.89
CA GLU A 150 28.91 -8.03 13.17
C GLU A 150 28.33 -8.39 11.80
N PHE A 151 27.04 -8.73 11.73
CA PHE A 151 26.36 -9.03 10.46
C PHE A 151 26.23 -7.80 9.56
N LEU A 152 25.93 -6.65 10.15
CA LEU A 152 25.88 -5.38 9.43
C LEU A 152 27.24 -5.07 8.78
N SER A 153 28.33 -5.26 9.52
CA SER A 153 29.70 -5.05 9.03
C SER A 153 30.06 -6.05 7.94
N LEU A 154 29.70 -7.33 8.10
CA LEU A 154 29.90 -8.36 7.08
C LEU A 154 29.23 -7.99 5.75
N ILE A 155 27.95 -7.61 5.79
CA ILE A 155 27.19 -7.25 4.58
C ILE A 155 27.77 -5.97 3.95
N THR A 156 28.03 -4.95 4.77
CA THR A 156 28.59 -3.66 4.33
C THR A 156 29.95 -3.83 3.67
N ASN A 157 30.85 -4.61 4.28
CA ASN A 157 32.17 -4.91 3.72
C ASN A 157 32.08 -5.73 2.42
N ALA A 158 31.16 -6.69 2.35
CA ALA A 158 30.99 -7.50 1.17
C ALA A 158 30.41 -6.71 -0.02
N ILE A 159 29.45 -5.80 0.21
CA ILE A 159 28.86 -4.96 -0.84
C ILE A 159 29.78 -3.80 -1.22
N GLY A 160 30.48 -3.22 -0.25
CA GLY A 160 31.41 -2.11 -0.43
C GLY A 160 30.79 -0.72 -0.38
N VAL A 161 29.55 -0.57 0.12
CA VAL A 161 28.89 0.73 0.34
C VAL A 161 28.21 0.75 1.70
N GLU A 162 28.09 1.94 2.30
CA GLU A 162 27.36 2.11 3.57
C GLU A 162 25.84 2.03 3.36
N PRO A 163 25.07 1.43 4.29
CA PRO A 163 23.63 1.40 4.18
C PRO A 163 22.97 2.69 4.70
N VAL A 164 21.82 3.02 4.13
CA VAL A 164 20.86 3.95 4.71
C VAL A 164 19.91 3.20 5.63
N PHE A 165 19.69 3.73 6.83
CA PHE A 165 18.76 3.15 7.81
C PHE A 165 17.46 3.94 7.83
N ILE A 166 16.34 3.31 7.44
CA ILE A 166 15.03 3.96 7.36
C ILE A 166 14.03 3.19 8.21
N ASN A 167 13.15 3.93 8.89
CA ASN A 167 11.97 3.37 9.55
C ASN A 167 10.74 3.64 8.69
N SER A 168 10.04 2.60 8.26
CA SER A 168 8.79 2.73 7.50
C SER A 168 7.73 3.57 8.21
N ALA A 169 7.85 3.82 9.52
CA ALA A 169 6.95 4.69 10.26
C ALA A 169 6.81 6.09 9.64
N LEU A 170 7.79 6.57 8.88
CA LEU A 170 7.72 7.84 8.17
C LEU A 170 6.63 7.82 7.08
N VAL A 171 6.43 6.69 6.40
CA VAL A 171 5.50 6.59 5.25
C VAL A 171 4.40 5.56 5.45
N SER A 172 4.30 4.95 6.63
CA SER A 172 3.37 3.88 6.96
C SER A 172 2.96 3.93 8.43
N ALA A 173 1.89 3.20 8.74
CA ALA A 173 1.39 3.00 10.09
C ALA A 173 2.16 1.95 10.92
N GLN A 174 3.35 1.47 10.49
CA GLN A 174 4.17 0.52 11.27
C GLN A 174 5.58 1.03 11.56
N ASN A 175 6.08 0.69 12.76
CA ASN A 175 7.50 0.76 13.07
C ASN A 175 8.22 -0.44 12.44
N ARG A 176 8.87 -0.22 11.30
CA ARG A 176 9.64 -1.24 10.56
C ARG A 176 10.99 -0.63 10.17
N GLN A 177 12.01 -0.94 10.95
CA GLN A 177 13.38 -0.47 10.76
C GLN A 177 14.16 -1.42 9.84
N ARG A 178 14.78 -0.88 8.79
CA ARG A 178 15.54 -1.63 7.77
C ARG A 178 16.79 -0.89 7.32
N TYR A 179 17.79 -1.66 6.90
CA TYR A 179 18.99 -1.18 6.23
C TYR A 179 18.85 -1.40 4.71
N TYR A 180 19.32 -0.41 3.96
CA TYR A 180 19.24 -0.36 2.50
C TYR A 180 20.63 -0.04 1.94
N TRP A 181 21.19 -0.92 1.12
CA TRP A 181 22.47 -0.69 0.44
C TRP A 181 22.19 -0.39 -1.03
N CYS A 182 22.71 0.74 -1.52
CA CYS A 182 22.65 1.11 -2.93
C CYS A 182 23.87 1.93 -3.34
N ASN A 183 24.15 2.02 -4.65
CA ASN A 183 25.24 2.83 -5.21
C ASN A 183 24.81 4.24 -5.62
N TRP A 184 23.82 4.80 -4.95
CA TRP A 184 23.42 6.20 -5.07
C TRP A 184 23.03 6.77 -3.71
N GLU A 185 23.05 8.10 -3.62
CA GLU A 185 22.69 8.83 -2.41
C GLU A 185 21.18 8.78 -2.16
N VAL A 186 20.80 8.58 -0.89
CA VAL A 186 19.42 8.43 -0.47
C VAL A 186 19.17 9.25 0.79
N SER A 187 18.27 10.21 0.67
CA SER A 187 17.72 10.98 1.78
C SER A 187 16.59 10.23 2.51
N GLN A 188 16.32 10.62 3.76
CA GLN A 188 15.17 10.10 4.50
C GLN A 188 13.85 10.59 3.86
N PRO A 189 12.80 9.76 3.83
CA PRO A 189 11.47 10.22 3.43
C PRO A 189 10.87 11.14 4.50
N GLU A 190 10.00 12.05 4.08
CA GLU A 190 9.23 12.89 4.99
C GLU A 190 8.21 12.06 5.79
N ASP A 191 7.93 12.45 7.04
CA ASP A 191 6.89 11.82 7.84
C ASP A 191 5.50 12.25 7.36
N ARG A 192 4.77 11.32 6.77
CA ARG A 192 3.39 11.49 6.31
C ARG A 192 2.36 11.45 7.43
N GLY A 193 2.77 11.20 8.67
CA GLY A 193 1.87 11.19 9.84
C GLY A 193 0.88 10.03 9.88
N ILE A 194 1.06 9.00 9.05
CA ILE A 194 0.10 7.89 8.89
C ILE A 194 0.05 7.04 10.16
N VAL A 195 -1.13 6.88 10.75
CA VAL A 195 -1.35 6.10 11.98
C VAL A 195 -2.14 4.84 11.69
N LEU A 196 -2.24 3.94 12.68
CA LEU A 196 -2.98 2.70 12.48
C LEU A 196 -4.43 2.93 12.07
N ALA A 197 -5.09 3.93 12.64
CA ALA A 197 -6.47 4.28 12.31
C ALA A 197 -6.69 4.47 10.80
N ASP A 198 -5.69 4.97 10.07
CA ASP A 198 -5.80 5.29 8.64
C ASP A 198 -5.82 4.06 7.74
N ILE A 199 -5.38 2.91 8.25
CA ILE A 199 -5.27 1.68 7.45
C ILE A 199 -6.33 0.63 7.76
N LEU A 200 -7.11 0.80 8.84
CA LEU A 200 -8.11 -0.18 9.28
C LEU A 200 -9.31 -0.25 8.31
N GLU A 201 -9.87 -1.44 8.12
CA GLU A 201 -11.11 -1.66 7.36
C GLU A 201 -12.36 -1.40 8.21
N SER A 202 -12.23 -1.38 9.53
CA SER A 202 -13.34 -1.15 10.47
C SER A 202 -12.91 -0.32 11.67
N ASP A 203 -13.86 0.38 12.29
CA ASP A 203 -13.61 1.14 13.51
C ASP A 203 -13.19 0.21 14.67
N GLY A 204 -11.91 0.27 15.04
CA GLY A 204 -11.34 -0.36 16.22
C GLY A 204 -11.08 0.64 17.35
N ALA A 205 -11.02 0.16 18.59
CA ALA A 205 -10.75 1.01 19.76
C ALA A 205 -9.25 1.22 20.03
N GLY A 206 -8.37 0.32 19.57
CA GLY A 206 -6.92 0.46 19.75
C GLY A 206 -6.12 -0.82 19.49
N VAL A 207 -4.82 -0.75 19.77
CA VAL A 207 -3.81 -1.79 19.61
C VAL A 207 -3.50 -2.45 20.94
N ILE A 208 -3.49 -3.77 20.98
CA ILE A 208 -2.80 -4.50 22.05
C ILE A 208 -1.41 -4.89 21.57
N LYS A 209 -0.40 -4.57 22.38
CA LYS A 209 1.00 -4.96 22.22
C LYS A 209 1.37 -6.09 23.19
N SER A 210 2.62 -6.51 23.10
CA SER A 210 3.22 -7.54 23.95
C SER A 210 2.95 -7.33 25.42
N HIS A 211 2.72 -8.44 26.13
CA HIS A 211 2.43 -8.43 27.56
C HIS A 211 1.12 -7.71 27.95
N GLY A 212 0.24 -7.40 26.98
CA GLY A 212 -1.09 -6.84 27.24
C GLY A 212 -1.16 -5.31 27.28
N GLU A 213 -0.11 -4.59 26.88
CA GLU A 213 -0.12 -3.12 26.82
C GLU A 213 -1.09 -2.61 25.74
N PHE A 214 -2.05 -1.77 26.14
CA PHE A 214 -3.00 -1.13 25.24
C PHE A 214 -2.48 0.24 24.77
N LYS A 215 -2.55 0.50 23.47
CA LYS A 215 -2.23 1.77 22.84
C LYS A 215 -3.36 2.24 21.93
N PRO A 216 -3.64 3.54 21.87
CA PRO A 216 -4.73 4.07 21.06
C PRO A 216 -4.46 3.90 19.56
N LYS A 217 -5.53 3.82 18.74
CA LYS A 217 -5.42 3.61 17.28
C LYS A 217 -4.71 4.73 16.51
N ASN A 218 -4.47 5.88 17.15
CA ASN A 218 -3.67 6.97 16.61
C ASN A 218 -2.15 6.78 16.84
N GLU A 219 -1.70 5.63 17.34
CA GLU A 219 -0.29 5.26 17.36
C GLU A 219 0.10 4.34 16.19
N LYS A 220 1.42 4.17 15.98
CA LYS A 220 1.98 3.23 15.01
C LYS A 220 1.88 1.78 15.50
N SER A 221 1.54 0.87 14.58
CA SER A 221 1.64 -0.59 14.70
C SER A 221 3.09 -1.05 14.89
N GLN A 222 3.27 -2.27 15.40
CA GLN A 222 4.56 -2.96 15.35
C GLN A 222 4.82 -3.53 13.96
N CYS A 223 6.10 -3.80 13.65
CA CYS A 223 6.49 -4.50 12.42
C CYS A 223 5.76 -5.84 12.30
N ILE A 224 5.08 -6.07 11.18
CA ILE A 224 4.57 -7.41 10.85
C ILE A 224 5.71 -8.33 10.38
N ASP A 225 5.66 -9.61 10.77
CA ASP A 225 6.63 -10.65 10.40
C ASP A 225 5.95 -11.85 9.71
N ALA A 226 6.72 -12.76 9.13
CA ALA A 226 6.17 -13.94 8.46
C ALA A 226 5.39 -14.90 9.39
N ASN A 227 5.59 -14.80 10.71
CA ASN A 227 4.86 -15.61 11.67
C ASN A 227 3.48 -15.03 12.01
N TYR A 228 3.10 -13.85 11.51
CA TYR A 228 1.85 -13.14 11.88
C TYR A 228 0.57 -14.00 11.76
N HIS A 229 0.56 -15.00 10.87
CA HIS A 229 -0.54 -15.97 10.75
C HIS A 229 -0.81 -16.81 12.02
N LYS A 230 0.19 -17.10 12.86
CA LYS A 230 0.12 -18.12 13.94
C LYS A 230 -0.85 -17.84 15.10
N GLY A 231 -1.21 -16.60 15.43
CA GLY A 231 -2.10 -16.34 16.58
C GLY A 231 -1.58 -15.29 17.55
N PRO A 232 -2.27 -15.07 18.68
CA PRO A 232 -1.86 -14.15 19.75
C PRO A 232 -0.73 -14.68 20.64
N ASP A 233 -0.32 -15.94 20.48
CA ASP A 233 0.50 -16.75 21.39
C ASP A 233 2.02 -16.69 21.14
N ASN A 234 2.52 -15.77 20.32
CA ASN A 234 3.94 -15.67 19.98
C ASN A 234 4.68 -14.56 20.75
N HIS A 235 4.93 -14.77 22.05
CA HIS A 235 5.73 -13.87 22.92
C HIS A 235 5.27 -12.40 22.94
N GLY A 236 3.99 -12.15 22.63
CA GLY A 236 3.35 -10.84 22.72
C GLY A 236 3.60 -9.86 21.57
N GLN A 237 4.52 -10.08 20.63
CA GLN A 237 4.92 -9.02 19.68
C GLN A 237 3.93 -8.80 18.50
N ARG A 238 2.62 -8.66 18.73
CA ARG A 238 1.63 -8.55 17.64
C ARG A 238 0.59 -7.47 17.89
N THR A 239 0.29 -6.71 16.84
CA THR A 239 -0.82 -5.76 16.80
C THR A 239 -2.14 -6.51 16.70
N MET A 240 -3.04 -6.28 17.67
CA MET A 240 -4.42 -6.78 17.68
C MET A 240 -5.40 -5.60 17.81
N ILE A 241 -6.56 -5.70 17.16
CA ILE A 241 -7.62 -4.67 17.19
C ILE A 241 -8.71 -5.06 18.18
N ALA A 242 -9.02 -4.16 19.12
CA ALA A 242 -10.10 -4.31 20.09
C ALA A 242 -11.43 -3.72 19.59
N ASN A 243 -12.52 -4.48 19.68
CA ASN A 243 -13.87 -4.00 19.38
C ASN A 243 -14.62 -3.64 20.70
N PRO A 244 -15.17 -2.42 20.83
CA PRO A 244 -15.91 -2.02 22.04
C PRO A 244 -17.37 -2.49 22.01
N ALA A 245 -17.94 -2.82 23.18
CA ALA A 245 -19.38 -3.05 23.40
C ALA A 245 -20.02 -1.83 24.10
N ALA A 246 -21.30 -1.57 23.84
CA ALA A 246 -22.03 -0.44 24.43
C ALA A 246 -23.31 -0.89 25.17
N ILE A 247 -23.73 -0.09 26.15
CA ILE A 247 -25.01 -0.24 26.85
C ILE A 247 -25.99 0.82 26.35
N VAL A 248 -27.20 0.39 26.05
CA VAL A 248 -28.28 1.25 25.55
C VAL A 248 -29.57 1.02 26.32
N GLY A 249 -30.31 2.10 26.58
CA GLY A 249 -31.69 2.02 27.10
C GLY A 249 -32.70 1.89 25.95
N ARG A 250 -33.57 0.87 25.99
CA ARG A 250 -34.62 0.64 24.98
C ARG A 250 -35.95 0.29 25.64
N LYS A 251 -37.07 0.62 24.98
CA LYS A 251 -38.40 0.12 25.38
C LYS A 251 -38.76 -1.08 24.51
N LEU A 252 -38.95 -2.25 25.13
CA LEU A 252 -39.19 -3.52 24.45
C LEU A 252 -40.60 -4.03 24.73
N ASP A 253 -41.34 -4.43 23.71
CA ASP A 253 -42.63 -5.10 23.89
C ASP A 253 -42.48 -6.49 24.53
N GLU A 254 -43.62 -7.15 24.81
CA GLU A 254 -43.69 -8.48 25.43
C GLU A 254 -42.95 -9.59 24.64
N ASN A 255 -42.61 -9.34 23.38
CA ASN A 255 -41.85 -10.26 22.53
C ASN A 255 -40.37 -9.84 22.37
N GLY A 256 -39.92 -8.83 23.13
CA GLY A 256 -38.55 -8.32 23.07
C GLY A 256 -38.26 -7.42 21.88
N LYS A 257 -39.28 -6.95 21.15
CA LYS A 257 -39.13 -6.09 19.97
C LYS A 257 -39.24 -4.62 20.35
N ARG A 258 -38.40 -3.78 19.72
CA ARG A 258 -38.33 -2.34 20.02
C ARG A 258 -39.64 -1.63 19.69
N ASN A 259 -40.20 -0.92 20.67
CA ASN A 259 -41.31 0.01 20.47
C ASN A 259 -41.19 1.20 21.42
N ASP A 260 -40.71 2.33 20.88
CA ASP A 260 -40.38 3.51 21.67
C ASP A 260 -41.63 4.26 22.20
N SER A 261 -42.80 3.96 21.65
CA SER A 261 -44.10 4.55 22.03
C SER A 261 -44.72 3.89 23.26
N LEU A 262 -44.16 2.79 23.76
CA LEU A 262 -44.71 2.09 24.92
C LEU A 262 -44.52 2.91 26.22
N PRO A 263 -45.47 2.88 27.18
CA PRO A 263 -45.34 3.53 28.49
C PRO A 263 -44.57 2.65 29.49
N ILE A 264 -43.60 1.88 29.02
CA ILE A 264 -42.80 0.96 29.82
C ILE A 264 -41.42 1.54 30.10
N LYS A 265 -40.80 1.05 31.18
CA LYS A 265 -39.45 1.44 31.58
C LYS A 265 -38.44 1.05 30.50
N GLN A 266 -37.43 1.89 30.30
CA GLN A 266 -36.29 1.52 29.46
C GLN A 266 -35.54 0.35 30.10
N THR A 267 -35.49 -0.78 29.40
CA THR A 267 -34.62 -1.91 29.71
C THR A 267 -33.23 -1.60 29.18
N GLN A 268 -32.22 -1.85 30.01
CA GLN A 268 -30.83 -1.73 29.60
C GLN A 268 -30.46 -2.98 28.79
N CYS A 269 -29.87 -2.77 27.61
CA CYS A 269 -29.43 -3.84 26.73
C CYS A 269 -27.94 -3.68 26.41
N LEU A 270 -27.24 -4.80 26.28
CA LEU A 270 -25.91 -4.84 25.67
C LEU A 270 -26.10 -4.92 24.14
N GLU A 271 -25.56 -3.95 23.42
CA GLU A 271 -25.61 -3.86 21.95
C GLU A 271 -24.18 -3.99 21.39
N VAL A 272 -23.95 -5.02 20.57
CA VAL A 272 -22.68 -5.27 19.88
C VAL A 272 -22.86 -4.92 18.41
N HIS A 273 -22.15 -3.89 17.93
CA HIS A 273 -22.24 -3.41 16.54
C HIS A 273 -21.05 -3.87 15.68
N ASP A 274 -21.32 -4.23 14.43
CA ASP A 274 -20.33 -4.46 13.37
C ASP A 274 -20.02 -3.19 12.54
N HIS A 275 -20.83 -2.12 12.68
CA HIS A 275 -20.77 -0.88 11.88
C HIS A 275 -20.17 0.34 12.60
N GLY A 276 -19.32 0.11 13.62
CA GLY A 276 -18.29 1.08 14.03
C GLY A 276 -18.70 2.32 14.85
N LYS A 277 -19.99 2.57 15.11
CA LYS A 277 -20.44 3.74 15.88
C LYS A 277 -20.84 3.38 17.31
N SER A 278 -20.17 3.95 18.32
CA SER A 278 -20.69 4.00 19.70
C SER A 278 -21.62 5.20 19.89
N ARG A 279 -22.81 5.01 20.45
CA ARG A 279 -23.74 6.12 20.75
C ARG A 279 -23.31 6.90 21.99
N CYS A 280 -23.69 8.18 22.05
CA CYS A 280 -23.44 9.07 23.18
C CYS A 280 -24.21 8.60 24.43
N LEU A 281 -23.52 8.48 25.57
CA LEU A 281 -24.08 8.16 26.88
C LEU A 281 -24.85 9.37 27.42
N SER A 282 -26.17 9.42 27.26
CA SER A 282 -27.00 10.38 27.99
C SER A 282 -27.34 9.83 29.38
N THR A 283 -26.73 10.43 30.40
CA THR A 283 -26.98 10.33 31.85
C THR A 283 -26.87 8.93 32.48
N VAL A 284 -25.70 8.70 33.07
CA VAL A 284 -25.22 7.47 33.73
C VAL A 284 -26.02 7.10 34.99
N GLN A 285 -26.34 5.81 35.13
CA GLN A 285 -25.99 5.00 36.32
C GLN A 285 -26.39 3.52 36.09
N LYS A 286 -25.43 2.72 35.61
CA LYS A 286 -25.02 1.36 36.09
C LYS A 286 -24.37 0.52 34.97
N ASP A 287 -23.17 0.05 35.30
CA ASP A 287 -22.47 -1.16 34.85
C ASP A 287 -22.18 -1.35 33.35
N THR A 288 -21.19 -0.65 32.78
CA THR A 288 -20.62 -1.03 31.48
C THR A 288 -19.92 -2.39 31.57
N VAL A 289 -20.60 -3.43 31.08
CA VAL A 289 -20.03 -4.77 30.93
C VAL A 289 -19.40 -4.90 29.54
N VAL A 290 -18.15 -5.35 29.50
CA VAL A 290 -17.50 -5.78 28.25
C VAL A 290 -18.00 -7.18 27.93
N SER A 291 -18.84 -7.28 26.90
CA SER A 291 -19.46 -8.53 26.47
C SER A 291 -18.56 -9.28 25.48
N ASN A 292 -18.54 -10.61 25.54
CA ASN A 292 -17.90 -11.51 24.58
C ASN A 292 -18.91 -12.17 23.61
N LEU A 293 -20.14 -11.64 23.56
CA LEU A 293 -21.23 -12.20 22.78
C LEU A 293 -21.10 -11.89 21.27
N PRO A 294 -21.67 -12.74 20.39
CA PRO A 294 -21.82 -12.44 18.97
C PRO A 294 -22.58 -11.14 18.71
N ALA A 295 -22.48 -10.61 17.49
CA ALA A 295 -23.30 -9.46 17.08
C ALA A 295 -24.79 -9.76 17.29
N GLY A 296 -25.48 -8.94 18.08
CA GLY A 296 -26.84 -9.21 18.53
C GLY A 296 -27.28 -8.34 19.70
N TRP A 297 -28.57 -8.48 20.06
CA TRP A 297 -29.23 -7.73 21.13
C TRP A 297 -29.45 -8.62 22.35
N TYR A 298 -28.99 -8.17 23.51
CA TYR A 298 -29.09 -8.97 24.73
C TYR A 298 -29.65 -8.13 25.89
N PRO A 299 -30.81 -8.50 26.47
CA PRO A 299 -31.31 -7.92 27.71
C PRO A 299 -30.35 -8.26 28.86
N LEU A 300 -30.13 -7.32 29.79
CA LEU A 300 -29.28 -7.54 30.98
C LEU A 300 -29.88 -8.55 31.97
N ASP A 301 -31.18 -8.80 31.85
CA ASP A 301 -32.05 -9.59 32.72
C ASP A 301 -32.49 -10.92 32.10
N ALA A 302 -32.07 -11.23 30.88
CA ALA A 302 -32.28 -12.55 30.29
C ALA A 302 -31.41 -13.60 31.00
N GLU A 303 -31.94 -14.81 31.21
CA GLU A 303 -31.13 -15.97 31.60
C GLU A 303 -30.13 -16.28 30.48
N LEU A 304 -28.93 -15.72 30.60
CA LEU A 304 -27.82 -16.03 29.71
C LEU A 304 -27.39 -17.48 29.96
N PRO A 305 -27.02 -18.25 28.91
CA PRO A 305 -26.54 -19.60 29.09
C PRO A 305 -25.36 -19.65 30.07
N PRO A 306 -25.23 -20.69 30.91
CA PRO A 306 -24.26 -20.71 32.00
C PRO A 306 -22.81 -20.58 31.51
N TYR A 307 -22.08 -19.64 32.10
CA TYR A 307 -20.63 -19.38 31.90
C TYR A 307 -19.73 -20.64 31.90
N LYS A 308 -20.19 -21.75 32.52
CA LYS A 308 -19.42 -23.00 32.66
C LYS A 308 -19.30 -23.84 31.38
N GLU A 309 -20.10 -23.59 30.34
CA GLU A 309 -20.02 -24.41 29.11
C GLU A 309 -18.92 -23.95 28.13
N TRP A 310 -18.44 -22.70 28.24
CA TRP A 310 -17.45 -22.15 27.30
C TRP A 310 -15.99 -22.30 27.74
N ILE A 311 -15.71 -22.54 29.02
CA ILE A 311 -14.35 -22.70 29.56
C ILE A 311 -14.11 -24.15 29.99
N LYS A 312 -13.97 -25.05 29.02
CA LYS A 312 -13.25 -26.33 29.23
C LYS A 312 -12.39 -26.68 28.02
N LYS A 313 -11.24 -26.02 27.93
CA LYS A 313 -10.01 -26.62 27.40
C LYS A 313 -8.84 -26.26 28.32
N THR A 314 -8.77 -26.93 29.47
CA THR A 314 -7.53 -27.07 30.23
C THR A 314 -6.63 -28.02 29.46
N GLY A 315 -5.58 -27.51 28.81
CA GLY A 315 -4.48 -28.33 28.31
C GLY A 315 -3.37 -28.35 29.36
N GLU A 316 -3.00 -29.53 29.86
CA GLU A 316 -1.80 -29.71 30.66
C GLU A 316 -0.58 -29.82 29.73
N HIS A 317 0.33 -28.86 29.82
CA HIS A 317 1.70 -29.04 29.36
C HIS A 317 2.65 -28.46 30.39
N GLY A 318 3.46 -29.35 31.00
CA GLY A 318 4.66 -28.99 31.75
C GLY A 318 4.44 -28.29 33.10
N GLY A 319 3.62 -28.86 33.99
CA GLY A 319 3.67 -28.57 35.43
C GLY A 319 3.22 -27.19 35.91
N SER A 320 2.75 -26.30 35.03
CA SER A 320 2.17 -25.00 35.43
C SER A 320 0.67 -24.95 35.10
N LYS A 321 -0.19 -24.82 36.12
CA LYS A 321 -1.62 -24.48 35.93
C LYS A 321 -1.71 -23.02 35.50
N ARG A 322 -2.39 -22.76 34.37
CA ARG A 322 -2.68 -21.41 33.89
C ARG A 322 -4.17 -21.12 34.07
N GLU A 323 -4.50 -20.21 34.98
CA GLU A 323 -5.85 -19.65 35.11
C GLU A 323 -5.86 -18.21 34.58
N TYR A 324 -6.89 -17.90 33.79
CA TYR A 324 -7.18 -16.54 33.36
C TYR A 324 -8.33 -16.01 34.20
N GLN A 325 -8.09 -14.98 35.00
CA GLN A 325 -9.12 -14.34 35.81
C GLN A 325 -9.30 -12.88 35.41
N SER A 326 -10.52 -12.37 35.61
CA SER A 326 -10.87 -10.96 35.48
C SER A 326 -10.88 -10.32 36.87
N LEU A 327 -10.17 -9.20 37.03
CA LEU A 327 -9.93 -8.54 38.32
C LEU A 327 -10.29 -7.05 38.23
N ILE A 328 -10.61 -6.43 39.37
CA ILE A 328 -10.84 -4.98 39.47
C ILE A 328 -9.67 -4.34 40.20
N ILE A 329 -9.05 -3.34 39.60
CA ILE A 329 -8.02 -2.48 40.21
C ILE A 329 -8.68 -1.17 40.63
N GLN A 330 -8.61 -0.86 41.91
CA GLN A 330 -9.15 0.37 42.47
C GLN A 330 -8.01 1.31 42.90
N LYS A 331 -7.93 2.53 42.36
CA LYS A 331 -6.92 3.53 42.76
C LYS A 331 -7.23 4.10 44.14
N GLY A 332 -6.22 4.19 45.01
CA GLY A 332 -6.36 4.78 46.35
C GLY A 332 -6.52 6.30 46.29
N ARG A 333 -7.48 6.86 47.05
CA ARG A 333 -7.70 8.31 47.19
C ARG A 333 -8.46 8.62 48.48
N GLY A 334 -8.00 9.60 49.27
CA GLY A 334 -8.51 9.84 50.62
C GLY A 334 -8.22 8.66 51.56
N ASN A 335 -9.16 8.31 52.45
CA ASN A 335 -9.03 7.15 53.34
C ASN A 335 -9.24 5.79 52.64
N ASN A 336 -9.42 5.76 51.31
CA ASN A 336 -9.53 4.51 50.54
C ASN A 336 -8.12 4.00 50.16
N PRO A 337 -7.71 2.82 50.67
CA PRO A 337 -6.37 2.28 50.41
C PRO A 337 -6.16 1.74 48.99
N GLY A 338 -7.22 1.59 48.18
CA GLY A 338 -7.14 1.01 46.83
C GLY A 338 -6.74 -0.49 46.81
N GLY A 339 -6.33 -0.98 45.62
CA GLY A 339 -5.74 -2.30 45.39
C GLY A 339 -6.46 -3.19 44.35
N LEU A 340 -5.89 -4.38 44.10
CA LEU A 340 -6.47 -5.43 43.24
C LEU A 340 -7.57 -6.20 44.00
N ARG A 341 -8.67 -6.57 43.34
CA ARG A 341 -9.80 -7.34 43.90
C ARG A 341 -10.29 -8.39 42.91
N ALA A 342 -10.58 -9.59 43.39
CA ALA A 342 -11.16 -10.68 42.62
C ALA A 342 -12.69 -10.50 42.46
N LEU A 343 -13.24 -10.93 41.32
CA LEU A 343 -14.67 -10.79 40.99
C LEU A 343 -15.61 -11.66 41.85
N ASP A 344 -15.07 -12.59 42.62
CA ASP A 344 -15.81 -13.45 43.54
C ASP A 344 -16.00 -12.83 44.95
N GLY A 345 -15.47 -11.63 45.19
CA GLY A 345 -15.58 -10.90 46.45
C GLY A 345 -16.28 -9.53 46.31
N LYS A 346 -17.14 -9.20 47.28
CA LYS A 346 -17.85 -7.91 47.35
C LYS A 346 -16.87 -6.73 47.29
N ALA A 347 -17.05 -5.84 46.31
CA ALA A 347 -16.32 -4.57 46.24
C ALA A 347 -16.71 -3.67 47.44
N PRO A 348 -15.76 -2.92 48.05
CA PRO A 348 -16.10 -2.00 49.13
C PRO A 348 -17.03 -0.88 48.65
N ALA A 349 -17.86 -0.37 49.56
CA ALA A 349 -18.85 0.66 49.27
C ALA A 349 -18.20 1.93 48.70
N LEU A 350 -18.77 2.44 47.60
CA LEU A 350 -18.39 3.72 47.01
C LEU A 350 -18.76 4.83 48.00
N THR A 351 -17.77 5.54 48.53
CA THR A 351 -18.00 6.76 49.30
C THR A 351 -18.26 7.93 48.35
N SER A 352 -18.90 9.00 48.83
CA SER A 352 -19.22 10.21 48.06
C SER A 352 -18.01 10.93 47.45
N ASN A 353 -16.79 10.50 47.77
CA ASN A 353 -15.53 11.00 47.22
C ASN A 353 -14.90 10.08 46.15
N SER A 354 -15.58 8.98 45.79
CA SER A 354 -15.14 8.03 44.75
C SER A 354 -15.68 8.44 43.38
N TYR A 355 -14.81 9.02 42.53
CA TYR A 355 -15.14 9.41 41.16
C TYR A 355 -14.80 8.33 40.12
N GLU A 356 -15.41 8.47 38.94
CA GLU A 356 -15.44 7.63 37.72
C GLU A 356 -14.07 7.03 37.27
N HIS A 357 -12.99 7.69 37.64
CA HIS A 357 -11.63 7.42 37.18
C HIS A 357 -10.88 6.40 38.06
N ASN A 358 -11.52 5.89 39.12
CA ASN A 358 -10.83 5.15 40.18
C ASN A 358 -10.99 3.62 40.10
N ASN A 359 -11.80 3.06 39.20
CA ASN A 359 -12.00 1.61 39.06
C ASN A 359 -11.62 1.15 37.64
N HIS A 360 -10.78 0.11 37.54
CA HIS A 360 -10.32 -0.43 36.26
C HIS A 360 -10.51 -1.95 36.24
N VAL A 361 -11.23 -2.48 35.25
CA VAL A 361 -11.36 -3.94 35.07
C VAL A 361 -10.21 -4.42 34.20
N VAL A 362 -9.53 -5.49 34.61
CA VAL A 362 -8.45 -6.11 33.85
C VAL A 362 -8.78 -7.58 33.65
N SER A 363 -8.82 -8.03 32.40
CA SER A 363 -9.03 -9.43 32.03
C SER A 363 -7.82 -9.98 31.29
N GLY A 364 -7.45 -11.22 31.59
CA GLY A 364 -6.34 -11.91 30.91
C GLY A 364 -4.97 -11.75 31.56
N ILE A 365 -4.92 -11.43 32.86
CA ILE A 365 -3.67 -11.44 33.64
C ILE A 365 -3.21 -12.90 33.81
N GLU A 366 -2.01 -13.21 33.30
CA GLU A 366 -1.31 -14.46 33.61
C GLU A 366 -0.62 -14.29 34.97
N ILE A 367 -1.20 -14.83 36.05
CA ILE A 367 -0.54 -14.85 37.36
C ILE A 367 0.52 -15.94 37.34
N ARG A 368 1.80 -15.57 37.36
CA ARG A 368 2.90 -16.51 37.60
C ARG A 368 3.28 -16.49 39.07
N THR A 369 2.94 -17.54 39.80
CA THR A 369 3.54 -17.80 41.11
C THR A 369 4.91 -18.45 40.91
N ARG A 370 5.96 -17.82 41.42
CA ARG A 370 7.25 -18.47 41.69
C ARG A 370 7.31 -18.75 43.18
N GLY A 371 7.53 -20.00 43.54
CA GLY A 371 7.77 -20.39 44.93
C GLY A 371 6.48 -20.82 45.65
N THR A 372 6.64 -21.89 46.41
CA THR A 372 5.67 -22.52 47.27
C THR A 372 5.22 -21.58 48.37
N GLU A 373 4.04 -20.98 48.24
CA GLU A 373 3.14 -20.67 49.36
C GLU A 373 1.77 -20.32 48.79
N GLU A 374 0.74 -21.08 49.20
CA GLU A 374 -0.65 -20.76 48.94
C GLU A 374 -0.97 -19.40 49.58
N ILE A 375 -1.08 -18.35 48.77
CA ILE A 375 -1.75 -17.13 49.24
C ILE A 375 -3.25 -17.40 49.18
N GLY A 376 -3.77 -17.89 50.30
CA GLY A 376 -5.19 -17.94 50.58
C GLY A 376 -5.84 -16.55 50.47
N ILE A 377 -7.15 -16.58 50.24
CA ILE A 377 -8.10 -15.51 49.84
C ILE A 377 -8.16 -14.25 50.75
N LYS A 378 -7.18 -13.97 51.62
CA LYS A 378 -7.18 -12.78 52.49
C LYS A 378 -5.77 -12.21 52.70
N GLY A 379 -5.37 -11.21 51.91
CA GLY A 379 -4.14 -10.46 52.18
C GLY A 379 -3.90 -9.30 51.20
N LYS A 380 -3.58 -8.11 51.72
CA LYS A 380 -3.30 -6.87 50.96
C LYS A 380 -2.01 -7.00 50.14
N SER A 381 -1.96 -6.39 48.94
CA SER A 381 -0.77 -6.30 48.09
C SER A 381 -0.49 -4.84 47.66
N TYR A 382 0.79 -4.54 47.39
CA TYR A 382 1.50 -3.26 47.48
C TYR A 382 1.02 -2.10 46.58
N ALA A 383 1.23 -0.86 47.05
CA ALA A 383 0.86 0.39 46.40
C ALA A 383 1.87 0.83 45.31
N ILE A 384 1.36 1.35 44.19
CA ILE A 384 2.13 1.99 43.11
C ILE A 384 2.19 3.52 43.37
N THR A 385 3.37 4.12 43.23
CA THR A 385 3.69 5.51 43.58
C THR A 385 3.22 6.56 42.54
N ALA A 386 3.17 7.81 43.00
CA ALA A 386 2.36 8.93 42.49
C ALA A 386 2.82 9.61 41.17
N SER A 387 3.68 9.02 40.35
CA SER A 387 4.20 9.65 39.12
C SER A 387 3.45 9.26 37.84
N ALA A 388 2.39 8.45 37.90
CA ALA A 388 1.61 8.01 36.73
C ALA A 388 0.50 9.00 36.28
N GLY A 389 0.71 10.31 36.50
CA GLY A 389 -0.32 11.35 36.34
C GLY A 389 -0.52 11.93 34.94
N THR A 390 0.26 11.52 33.92
CA THR A 390 0.33 12.27 32.65
C THR A 390 0.07 11.47 31.37
N GLY A 391 -0.67 10.35 31.41
CA GLY A 391 -1.15 9.75 30.15
C GLY A 391 -1.92 8.46 30.26
N GLY A 392 -3.05 8.39 29.56
CA GLY A 392 -3.71 7.12 29.18
C GLY A 392 -5.10 6.92 29.77
N LYS A 393 -6.14 7.00 28.93
CA LYS A 393 -7.47 6.45 29.20
C LYS A 393 -7.43 4.93 29.00
N ALA A 394 -8.01 4.15 29.92
CA ALA A 394 -8.04 2.69 29.86
C ALA A 394 -9.30 2.17 29.15
N LEU A 395 -9.16 1.14 28.32
CA LEU A 395 -10.24 0.34 27.72
C LEU A 395 -10.03 -1.14 28.08
N VAL A 396 -11.13 -1.88 28.24
CA VAL A 396 -11.15 -3.28 28.71
C VAL A 396 -11.67 -4.16 27.57
N GLY A 397 -11.02 -5.30 27.30
CA GLY A 397 -11.44 -6.24 26.25
C GLY A 397 -11.21 -7.71 26.65
N THR A 398 -12.15 -8.59 26.29
CA THR A 398 -12.03 -10.05 26.43
C THR A 398 -11.26 -10.65 25.25
N LYS A 399 -10.71 -11.86 25.38
CA LYS A 399 -9.96 -12.56 24.31
C LYS A 399 -10.77 -12.74 23.01
N GLU A 400 -12.09 -12.72 23.12
CA GLU A 400 -13.07 -12.85 22.03
C GLU A 400 -13.38 -11.52 21.33
N ASN A 401 -12.97 -10.38 21.91
CA ASN A 401 -13.17 -9.04 21.36
C ASN A 401 -11.95 -8.50 20.59
N TYR A 402 -11.01 -9.39 20.23
CA TYR A 402 -9.80 -9.03 19.49
C TYR A 402 -9.71 -9.75 18.16
N ARG A 403 -9.41 -9.01 17.10
CA ARG A 403 -9.03 -9.58 15.81
C ARG A 403 -7.59 -9.21 15.44
N LYS A 404 -6.96 -10.07 14.64
CA LYS A 404 -5.73 -9.70 13.93
C LYS A 404 -6.05 -8.61 12.90
N LEU A 405 -5.02 -7.94 12.42
CA LEU A 405 -5.12 -7.20 11.18
C LEU A 405 -5.53 -8.16 10.06
N THR A 406 -6.43 -7.72 9.19
CA THR A 406 -6.83 -8.48 8.01
C THR A 406 -5.67 -8.52 7.00
N PRO A 407 -5.70 -9.41 5.98
CA PRO A 407 -4.70 -9.39 4.93
C PRO A 407 -4.62 -8.05 4.19
N ARG A 408 -5.77 -7.38 3.96
CA ARG A 408 -5.79 -6.05 3.34
C ARG A 408 -5.08 -5.02 4.23
N GLU A 409 -5.39 -4.99 5.52
CA GLU A 409 -4.74 -4.08 6.47
C GLU A 409 -3.22 -4.33 6.55
N CYS A 410 -2.78 -5.59 6.47
CA CYS A 410 -1.36 -5.94 6.36
C CYS A 410 -0.73 -5.47 5.03
N GLY A 411 -1.45 -5.53 3.91
CA GLY A 411 -1.02 -4.97 2.62
C GLY A 411 -0.87 -3.45 2.68
N ARG A 412 -1.83 -2.76 3.31
CA ARG A 412 -1.77 -1.31 3.57
C ARG A 412 -0.60 -0.92 4.48
N LEU A 413 -0.24 -1.75 5.47
CA LEU A 413 0.99 -1.54 6.25
C LEU A 413 2.25 -1.58 5.39
N GLN A 414 2.24 -2.36 4.31
CA GLN A 414 3.32 -2.37 3.32
C GLN A 414 3.14 -1.32 2.23
N THR A 415 2.16 -0.42 2.35
CA THR A 415 1.87 0.69 1.44
C THR A 415 1.61 0.24 -0.01
N ILE A 416 1.05 -0.97 -0.19
CA ILE A 416 0.69 -1.47 -1.51
C ILE A 416 -0.50 -0.65 -2.05
N PRO A 417 -0.44 -0.12 -3.30
CA PRO A 417 -1.56 0.58 -3.91
C PRO A 417 -2.82 -0.29 -3.96
N GLU A 418 -3.97 0.28 -3.62
CA GLU A 418 -5.20 -0.49 -3.42
C GLU A 418 -5.68 -1.30 -4.64
N PRO A 419 -5.56 -0.81 -5.90
CA PRO A 419 -5.87 -1.63 -7.08
C PRO A 419 -4.99 -2.88 -7.21
N ILE A 420 -3.71 -2.77 -6.85
CA ILE A 420 -2.77 -3.90 -6.89
C ILE A 420 -3.06 -4.83 -5.71
N LEU A 421 -3.29 -4.29 -4.52
CA LEU A 421 -3.63 -5.06 -3.34
C LEU A 421 -4.91 -5.89 -3.56
N GLU A 422 -5.92 -5.33 -4.22
CA GLU A 422 -7.13 -6.07 -4.60
C GLU A 422 -6.81 -7.31 -5.45
N ASN A 423 -5.95 -7.16 -6.46
CA ASN A 423 -5.50 -8.27 -7.30
C ASN A 423 -4.72 -9.33 -6.49
N ILE A 424 -3.88 -8.90 -5.55
CA ILE A 424 -3.15 -9.82 -4.65
C ILE A 424 -4.13 -10.62 -3.79
N LEU A 425 -5.14 -9.96 -3.21
CA LEU A 425 -6.15 -10.61 -2.37
C LEU A 425 -7.03 -11.58 -3.18
N ASN A 426 -7.29 -11.26 -4.45
CA ASN A 426 -8.08 -12.09 -5.37
C ASN A 426 -7.27 -13.15 -6.14
N SER A 427 -5.96 -13.26 -5.90
CA SER A 427 -5.08 -14.28 -6.53
C SER A 427 -5.44 -15.74 -6.18
N GLY A 428 -6.39 -15.97 -5.26
CA GLY A 428 -6.74 -17.29 -4.75
C GLY A 428 -5.63 -17.91 -3.89
N VAL A 429 -4.76 -17.08 -3.30
CA VAL A 429 -3.79 -17.48 -2.26
C VAL A 429 -4.45 -17.36 -0.90
N SER A 430 -4.18 -18.31 0.00
CA SER A 430 -4.82 -18.31 1.32
C SER A 430 -4.32 -17.18 2.23
N ASN A 431 -5.18 -16.69 3.13
CA ASN A 431 -4.84 -15.65 4.10
C ASN A 431 -3.55 -15.95 4.88
N THR A 432 -3.33 -17.20 5.26
CA THR A 432 -2.09 -17.63 5.94
C THR A 432 -0.83 -17.33 5.13
N GLN A 433 -0.87 -17.57 3.82
CA GLN A 433 0.26 -17.30 2.93
C GLN A 433 0.38 -15.80 2.63
N LEU A 434 -0.74 -15.09 2.46
CA LEU A 434 -0.76 -13.63 2.34
C LEU A 434 -0.06 -12.95 3.53
N TYR A 435 -0.37 -13.36 4.77
CA TYR A 435 0.34 -12.84 5.95
C TYR A 435 1.84 -13.09 5.92
N LYS A 436 2.28 -14.27 5.47
CA LYS A 436 3.72 -14.59 5.34
C LYS A 436 4.38 -13.67 4.31
N MET A 437 3.75 -13.49 3.15
CA MET A 437 4.25 -12.63 2.07
C MET A 437 4.33 -11.17 2.52
N PHE A 438 3.27 -10.61 3.13
CA PHE A 438 3.30 -9.23 3.63
C PHE A 438 4.28 -9.04 4.79
N GLY A 439 4.50 -10.05 5.63
CA GLY A 439 5.51 -10.02 6.68
C GLY A 439 6.94 -9.90 6.12
N ASN A 440 7.25 -10.69 5.10
CA ASN A 440 8.53 -10.69 4.40
C ASN A 440 8.68 -9.52 3.40
N GLY A 441 7.57 -8.95 2.94
CA GLY A 441 7.52 -7.94 1.89
C GLY A 441 8.18 -6.60 2.26
N TRP A 442 8.47 -5.83 1.22
CA TRP A 442 8.93 -4.45 1.35
C TRP A 442 7.78 -3.48 1.63
N THR A 443 8.10 -2.37 2.30
CA THR A 443 7.20 -1.21 2.34
C THR A 443 7.39 -0.41 1.06
N ILE A 444 6.44 -0.53 0.13
CA ILE A 444 6.51 -0.02 -1.25
C ILE A 444 6.92 1.46 -1.32
N GLU A 445 6.32 2.34 -0.52
CA GLU A 445 6.60 3.78 -0.54
C GLU A 445 8.03 4.12 -0.09
N VAL A 446 8.63 3.32 0.81
CA VAL A 446 10.05 3.48 1.16
C VAL A 446 10.93 3.15 -0.03
N ILE A 447 10.63 2.05 -0.73
CA ILE A 447 11.40 1.62 -1.90
C ILE A 447 11.22 2.61 -3.05
N ALA A 448 10.00 3.08 -3.30
CA ALA A 448 9.70 4.08 -4.32
C ALA A 448 10.44 5.39 -4.04
N HIS A 449 10.51 5.84 -2.77
CA HIS A 449 11.31 7.00 -2.36
C HIS A 449 12.81 6.83 -2.66
N ILE A 450 13.36 5.65 -2.40
CA ILE A 450 14.75 5.31 -2.73
C ILE A 450 14.96 5.32 -4.25
N PHE A 451 14.02 4.74 -4.99
CA PHE A 451 14.09 4.63 -6.44
C PHE A 451 13.96 5.97 -7.17
N LYS A 452 13.16 6.91 -6.66
CA LYS A 452 13.08 8.28 -7.19
C LYS A 452 14.39 9.06 -7.15
N GLN A 453 15.34 8.62 -6.31
CA GLN A 453 16.67 9.23 -6.17
C GLN A 453 17.73 8.50 -6.99
N MET A 454 17.35 7.46 -7.77
CA MET A 454 18.28 6.81 -8.67
C MET A 454 18.81 7.80 -9.72
N PRO A 455 20.11 7.75 -10.05
CA PRO A 455 20.65 8.50 -11.17
C PRO A 455 20.21 7.81 -12.45
N ILE A 456 18.97 8.05 -12.86
CA ILE A 456 18.43 7.52 -14.11
C ILE A 456 19.24 8.18 -15.23
N LYS A 457 20.03 7.38 -15.95
CA LYS A 457 20.55 7.81 -17.25
C LYS A 457 19.33 8.11 -18.09
N HIS A 458 19.01 9.39 -18.27
CA HIS A 458 18.10 9.81 -19.31
C HIS A 458 18.75 9.36 -20.61
N THR A 459 18.41 8.16 -21.10
CA THR A 459 18.49 7.91 -22.53
C THR A 459 17.55 8.94 -23.11
N THR A 460 18.13 10.01 -23.65
CA THR A 460 17.43 10.91 -24.55
C THR A 460 16.65 10.00 -25.48
N PRO A 461 15.30 10.07 -25.51
CA PRO A 461 14.56 9.31 -26.50
C PRO A 461 15.22 9.60 -27.84
N GLU A 462 15.50 8.57 -28.65
CA GLU A 462 15.99 8.75 -30.01
C GLU A 462 15.22 9.92 -30.61
N LYS A 463 15.91 11.04 -30.88
CA LYS A 463 15.27 12.20 -31.48
C LYS A 463 14.66 11.69 -32.77
N ILE A 464 13.34 11.65 -32.82
CA ILE A 464 12.62 11.32 -34.02
C ILE A 464 12.97 12.45 -35.00
N THR A 465 13.73 12.12 -36.03
CA THR A 465 14.08 13.10 -37.07
C THR A 465 12.86 13.31 -37.95
N VAL A 466 12.66 14.54 -38.44
CA VAL A 466 11.56 14.89 -39.36
C VAL A 466 11.54 13.94 -40.57
N GLU A 467 12.71 13.51 -41.04
CA GLU A 467 12.87 12.54 -42.13
C GLU A 467 12.24 11.18 -41.81
N SER A 468 12.36 10.68 -40.57
CA SER A 468 11.78 9.40 -40.15
C SER A 468 10.25 9.43 -40.04
N LEU A 469 9.66 10.59 -39.71
CA LEU A 469 8.20 10.80 -39.64
C LEU A 469 7.55 11.03 -41.00
N LYS A 470 8.26 11.67 -41.94
CA LYS A 470 7.79 11.81 -43.33
C LYS A 470 7.52 10.45 -44.00
N MET A 471 8.19 9.39 -43.53
CA MET A 471 7.98 8.00 -43.96
C MET A 471 6.87 7.25 -43.19
N SER A 472 6.27 7.83 -42.14
CA SER A 472 5.17 7.24 -41.36
C SER A 472 3.81 7.93 -41.61
N ASN A 473 2.74 7.39 -41.02
CA ASN A 473 1.40 8.00 -41.04
C ASN A 473 1.17 8.96 -39.86
N ASP A 474 2.24 9.42 -39.20
CA ASP A 474 2.15 10.18 -37.96
C ASP A 474 1.93 11.69 -38.17
N LEU A 475 2.10 12.19 -39.40
CA LEU A 475 1.91 13.61 -39.77
C LEU A 475 0.53 13.86 -40.41
N TRP A 476 -0.51 13.19 -39.91
CA TRP A 476 -1.87 13.37 -40.40
C TRP A 476 -2.58 14.46 -39.61
N SER A 477 -2.95 15.54 -40.28
CA SER A 477 -3.65 16.65 -39.65
C SER A 477 -5.17 16.45 -39.60
N THR A 478 -5.80 17.05 -38.61
CA THR A 478 -7.25 16.95 -38.40
C THR A 478 -8.03 17.76 -39.45
N PRO A 479 -9.15 17.25 -40.00
CA PRO A 479 -10.04 18.04 -40.85
C PRO A 479 -10.50 19.33 -40.15
N PRO A 480 -10.43 20.50 -40.79
CA PRO A 480 -10.82 21.77 -40.18
C PRO A 480 -12.22 21.74 -39.57
N GLU A 481 -13.20 21.11 -40.23
CA GLU A 481 -14.57 21.05 -39.74
C GLU A 481 -14.70 20.23 -38.45
N VAL A 482 -13.88 19.19 -38.28
CA VAL A 482 -13.89 18.41 -37.02
C VAL A 482 -13.28 19.24 -35.90
N PHE A 483 -12.16 19.92 -36.17
CA PHE A 483 -11.52 20.81 -35.20
C PHE A 483 -12.48 21.93 -34.78
N ASN A 484 -13.03 22.67 -35.74
CA ASN A 484 -13.94 23.80 -35.49
C ASN A 484 -15.16 23.39 -34.64
N ALA A 485 -15.74 22.22 -34.91
CA ALA A 485 -16.89 21.73 -34.15
C ALA A 485 -16.55 21.50 -32.66
N LEU A 486 -15.33 21.04 -32.37
CA LEU A 486 -14.84 20.82 -31.01
C LEU A 486 -14.35 22.14 -30.39
N ASP A 487 -13.74 23.01 -31.18
CA ASP A 487 -13.27 24.32 -30.74
C ASP A 487 -14.43 25.21 -30.27
N MET A 488 -15.56 25.20 -30.98
CA MET A 488 -16.80 25.87 -30.56
C MET A 488 -17.30 25.40 -29.19
N GLU A 489 -16.96 24.19 -28.78
CA GLU A 489 -17.39 23.60 -27.52
C GLU A 489 -16.38 23.79 -26.39
N PHE A 490 -15.09 23.63 -26.67
CA PHE A 490 -14.04 23.59 -25.67
C PHE A 490 -13.15 24.84 -25.63
N GLY A 491 -13.19 25.69 -26.66
CA GLY A 491 -12.40 26.91 -26.80
C GLY A 491 -10.91 26.63 -26.72
N PHE A 492 -10.31 26.09 -27.78
CA PHE A 492 -8.91 25.71 -27.79
C PHE A 492 -8.00 26.93 -27.86
N GLY A 493 -7.07 27.03 -26.91
CA GLY A 493 -6.09 28.11 -26.85
C GLY A 493 -4.71 27.71 -27.36
N PHE A 494 -4.43 26.41 -27.44
CA PHE A 494 -3.10 25.90 -27.73
C PHE A 494 -3.15 24.52 -28.39
N ASP A 495 -2.35 24.32 -29.44
CA ASP A 495 -2.18 23.02 -30.11
C ASP A 495 -0.85 22.40 -29.67
N VAL A 496 -0.93 21.37 -28.83
CA VAL A 496 0.29 20.78 -28.21
C VAL A 496 1.00 19.81 -29.15
N CYS A 497 0.43 19.48 -30.31
CA CYS A 497 0.97 18.50 -31.23
C CYS A 497 0.72 18.92 -32.70
N ALA A 498 1.52 19.87 -33.20
CA ALA A 498 1.34 20.44 -34.52
C ALA A 498 2.61 20.42 -35.39
N GLU A 499 2.41 20.62 -36.70
CA GLU A 499 3.44 21.19 -37.58
C GLU A 499 3.09 22.67 -37.84
N HIS A 500 4.07 23.48 -38.23
CA HIS A 500 3.84 24.88 -38.56
C HIS A 500 2.69 25.08 -39.57
N GLU A 501 2.59 24.21 -40.56
CA GLU A 501 1.61 24.28 -41.64
C GLU A 501 0.25 23.65 -41.28
N THR A 502 0.18 22.86 -40.21
CA THR A 502 -1.01 22.07 -39.85
C THR A 502 -1.64 22.45 -38.51
N ALA A 503 -0.99 23.33 -37.75
CA ALA A 503 -1.44 23.85 -36.46
C ALA A 503 -2.89 24.33 -36.52
N LYS A 504 -3.66 23.98 -35.48
CA LYS A 504 -5.07 24.35 -35.37
C LYS A 504 -5.32 25.54 -34.45
N CYS A 505 -4.35 25.87 -33.61
CA CYS A 505 -4.38 27.04 -32.74
C CYS A 505 -3.31 28.05 -33.19
N ALA A 506 -3.48 29.32 -32.79
CA ALA A 506 -2.50 30.37 -33.07
C ALA A 506 -1.17 30.13 -32.33
N ASP A 507 -1.24 29.64 -31.09
CA ASP A 507 -0.10 29.17 -30.31
C ASP A 507 -0.05 27.64 -30.36
N TYR A 508 1.14 27.11 -30.59
CA TYR A 508 1.35 25.67 -30.76
C TYR A 508 2.79 25.25 -30.51
N TRP A 509 2.99 23.95 -30.32
CA TRP A 509 4.32 23.33 -30.32
C TRP A 509 4.52 22.43 -31.51
N THR A 510 5.74 22.51 -32.02
CA THR A 510 6.27 21.67 -33.09
C THR A 510 7.08 20.50 -32.54
N ILE A 511 7.56 19.63 -33.43
CA ILE A 511 8.43 18.53 -33.03
C ILE A 511 9.74 19.04 -32.41
N GLU A 512 10.25 20.18 -32.87
CA GLU A 512 11.45 20.81 -32.34
C GLU A 512 11.27 21.29 -30.89
N ASP A 513 10.04 21.65 -30.51
CA ASP A 513 9.72 22.11 -29.17
C ASP A 513 9.67 20.97 -28.14
N ASP A 514 9.52 19.71 -28.59
CA ASP A 514 9.39 18.51 -27.76
C ASP A 514 8.32 18.64 -26.67
N ALA A 515 7.05 18.65 -27.08
CA ALA A 515 5.91 18.80 -26.19
C ALA A 515 5.86 17.77 -25.04
N LEU A 516 6.43 16.57 -25.23
CA LEU A 516 6.43 15.53 -24.18
C LEU A 516 7.37 15.88 -23.01
N SER A 517 8.35 16.75 -23.23
CA SER A 517 9.28 17.23 -22.20
C SER A 517 8.74 18.39 -21.35
N LYS A 518 7.63 19.01 -21.76
CA LYS A 518 7.08 20.26 -21.17
C LYS A 518 5.97 20.01 -20.17
N ASP A 519 5.72 20.95 -19.26
CA ASP A 519 4.49 20.93 -18.45
C ASP A 519 3.36 21.57 -19.28
N TRP A 520 2.39 20.75 -19.72
CA TRP A 520 1.33 21.22 -20.59
C TRP A 520 0.39 22.23 -19.91
N ALA A 521 0.24 22.19 -18.59
CA ALA A 521 -0.60 23.15 -17.89
C ALA A 521 0.11 24.51 -17.78
N GLU A 522 1.41 24.50 -17.48
CA GLU A 522 2.18 25.72 -17.21
C GLU A 522 2.80 26.36 -18.46
N ASP A 523 3.26 25.56 -19.42
CA ASP A 523 4.04 26.05 -20.55
C ASP A 523 3.15 26.39 -21.76
N ALA A 524 1.99 25.76 -21.90
CA ALA A 524 1.06 25.97 -23.01
C ALA A 524 0.16 27.20 -22.79
N LYS A 525 0.80 28.37 -22.69
CA LYS A 525 0.15 29.68 -22.46
C LYS A 525 -0.05 30.43 -23.79
N SER A 526 -1.28 30.86 -24.04
CA SER A 526 -1.64 31.60 -25.26
C SER A 526 -1.21 33.08 -25.16
N ARG A 527 -0.76 33.66 -26.27
CA ARG A 527 -0.41 35.10 -26.35
C ARG A 527 -1.59 35.91 -26.85
N ILE A 528 -2.04 36.89 -26.06
CA ILE A 528 -2.91 37.96 -26.58
C ILE A 528 -2.05 39.19 -26.92
N PRO A 529 -2.08 39.68 -28.18
CA PRO A 529 -1.42 40.93 -28.54
C PRO A 529 -1.93 42.07 -27.65
N GLY A 530 -1.05 42.65 -26.83
CA GLY A 530 -1.35 43.79 -25.97
C GLY A 530 -1.89 43.50 -24.56
N ALA A 531 -2.13 42.24 -24.18
CA ALA A 531 -2.65 41.90 -22.83
C ALA A 531 -1.75 40.95 -22.00
N GLY A 532 -0.58 40.54 -22.52
CA GLY A 532 0.33 39.62 -21.83
C GLY A 532 -0.05 38.14 -21.99
N LEU A 533 0.69 37.24 -21.32
CA LEU A 533 0.38 35.80 -21.27
C LEU A 533 -0.81 35.58 -20.35
N ILE A 534 -1.90 34.99 -20.85
CA ILE A 534 -3.05 34.59 -20.04
C ILE A 534 -3.49 33.17 -20.39
N GLU A 535 -3.89 32.42 -19.37
CA GLU A 535 -4.47 31.09 -19.54
C GLU A 535 -5.90 31.21 -20.07
N MET A 536 -6.09 31.13 -21.39
CA MET A 536 -7.44 31.17 -21.96
C MET A 536 -7.58 30.11 -23.05
N GLY A 537 -7.90 28.87 -22.65
CA GLY A 537 -8.41 27.85 -23.55
C GLY A 537 -8.00 26.41 -23.21
N ALA A 538 -8.78 25.44 -23.67
CA ALA A 538 -8.43 24.03 -23.59
C ALA A 538 -7.24 23.70 -24.51
N LEU A 539 -6.55 22.58 -24.24
CA LEU A 539 -5.49 22.07 -25.09
C LEU A 539 -6.06 21.16 -26.18
N TRP A 540 -5.67 21.40 -27.42
CA TRP A 540 -5.95 20.50 -28.54
C TRP A 540 -4.78 19.54 -28.77
N CYS A 541 -5.09 18.25 -28.97
CA CYS A 541 -4.08 17.23 -29.23
C CYS A 541 -4.55 16.20 -30.27
N ASN A 542 -3.83 16.14 -31.40
CA ASN A 542 -3.93 15.07 -32.39
C ASN A 542 -2.54 14.38 -32.47
N PRO A 543 -2.27 13.38 -31.61
CA PRO A 543 -0.94 12.84 -31.43
C PRO A 543 -0.52 11.90 -32.58
N PRO A 544 0.79 11.60 -32.73
CA PRO A 544 1.28 10.58 -33.66
C PRO A 544 0.68 9.20 -33.34
N TYR A 545 0.11 8.55 -34.35
CA TYR A 545 -0.62 7.28 -34.18
C TYR A 545 0.27 6.10 -33.79
N SER A 546 1.56 6.15 -34.14
CA SER A 546 2.54 5.12 -33.79
C SER A 546 2.91 5.10 -32.30
N LYS A 547 2.74 6.22 -31.58
CA LYS A 547 3.23 6.39 -30.20
C LYS A 547 2.26 7.23 -29.35
N ILE A 548 1.03 6.76 -29.19
CA ILE A 548 -0.04 7.50 -28.46
C ILE A 548 0.16 7.52 -26.93
N THR A 549 0.71 6.47 -26.32
CA THR A 549 0.78 6.32 -24.84
C THR A 549 1.36 7.53 -24.11
N PRO A 550 2.53 8.09 -24.49
CA PRO A 550 3.10 9.23 -23.78
C PRO A 550 2.22 10.48 -23.84
N TRP A 551 1.47 10.67 -24.94
CA TRP A 551 0.56 11.81 -25.09
C TRP A 551 -0.67 11.69 -24.18
N VAL A 552 -1.15 10.46 -23.94
CA VAL A 552 -2.20 10.19 -22.95
C VAL A 552 -1.71 10.50 -21.54
N GLU A 553 -0.48 10.10 -21.21
CA GLU A 553 0.13 10.41 -19.91
C GLU A 553 0.26 11.92 -19.69
N LYS A 554 0.68 12.68 -20.71
CA LYS A 554 0.72 14.15 -20.66
C LYS A 554 -0.66 14.79 -20.52
N ALA A 555 -1.69 14.27 -21.18
CA ALA A 555 -3.06 14.77 -21.02
C ALA A 555 -3.59 14.52 -19.59
N ILE A 556 -3.26 13.38 -18.98
CA ILE A 556 -3.61 13.07 -17.58
C ILE A 556 -2.85 13.98 -16.61
N GLU A 557 -1.58 14.27 -16.88
CA GLU A 557 -0.79 15.22 -16.11
C GLU A 557 -1.37 16.63 -16.18
N ALA A 558 -1.68 17.12 -17.39
CA ALA A 558 -2.32 18.41 -17.62
C ALA A 558 -3.66 18.51 -16.87
N GLN A 559 -4.48 17.45 -16.90
CA GLN A 559 -5.73 17.35 -16.15
C GLN A 559 -5.50 17.46 -14.63
N ARG A 560 -4.49 16.77 -14.08
CA ARG A 560 -4.16 16.86 -12.65
C ARG A 560 -3.72 18.27 -12.26
N ASN A 561 -3.06 18.96 -13.17
CA ASN A 561 -2.60 20.33 -13.01
C ASN A 561 -3.68 21.37 -13.37
N GLY A 562 -4.95 20.98 -13.53
CA GLY A 562 -6.06 21.91 -13.70
C GLY A 562 -6.32 22.36 -15.14
N ARG A 563 -5.73 21.71 -16.14
CA ARG A 563 -5.86 22.08 -17.56
C ARG A 563 -6.72 21.07 -18.33
N ILE A 564 -7.71 21.56 -19.08
CA ILE A 564 -8.53 20.72 -19.97
C ILE A 564 -7.71 20.31 -21.19
N THR A 565 -7.74 19.03 -21.55
CA THR A 565 -7.15 18.53 -22.82
C THR A 565 -8.19 17.72 -23.61
N VAL A 566 -8.29 17.98 -24.92
CA VAL A 566 -9.12 17.19 -25.84
C VAL A 566 -8.22 16.49 -26.84
N MET A 567 -8.31 15.16 -26.87
CA MET A 567 -7.53 14.31 -27.75
C MET A 567 -8.41 13.65 -28.82
N LEU A 568 -8.02 13.74 -30.09
CA LEU A 568 -8.63 12.99 -31.19
C LEU A 568 -7.70 11.86 -31.64
N VAL A 569 -8.13 10.61 -31.47
CA VAL A 569 -7.31 9.43 -31.72
C VAL A 569 -8.08 8.33 -32.44
N MET A 570 -7.38 7.31 -32.91
CA MET A 570 -8.01 6.10 -33.43
C MET A 570 -8.78 5.35 -32.35
N CYS A 571 -9.97 4.86 -32.67
CA CYS A 571 -10.75 4.02 -31.76
C CYS A 571 -10.20 2.59 -31.78
N ASP A 572 -9.36 2.26 -30.81
CA ASP A 572 -8.83 0.91 -30.61
C ASP A 572 -8.91 0.51 -29.13
N PRO A 573 -10.05 -0.03 -28.67
CA PRO A 573 -10.21 -0.46 -27.28
C PRO A 573 -9.31 -1.65 -26.88
N SER A 574 -8.63 -2.31 -27.83
CA SER A 574 -7.81 -3.49 -27.56
C SER A 574 -6.40 -3.17 -27.05
N VAL A 575 -5.96 -1.91 -27.18
CA VAL A 575 -4.59 -1.48 -26.83
C VAL A 575 -4.53 -0.75 -25.48
N LYS A 576 -3.40 -0.91 -24.79
CA LYS A 576 -3.23 -0.44 -23.40
C LYS A 576 -3.45 1.06 -23.21
N TRP A 577 -2.98 1.89 -24.14
CA TRP A 577 -3.14 3.34 -24.03
C TRP A 577 -4.62 3.76 -24.04
N PHE A 578 -5.48 3.00 -24.74
CA PHE A 578 -6.92 3.29 -24.80
C PHE A 578 -7.57 3.02 -23.44
N SER A 579 -7.19 1.89 -22.80
CA SER A 579 -7.63 1.59 -21.44
C SER A 579 -7.13 2.62 -20.43
N LEU A 580 -5.90 3.11 -20.59
CA LEU A 580 -5.35 4.17 -19.74
C LEU A 580 -6.12 5.48 -19.93
N ALA A 581 -6.30 5.92 -21.17
CA ALA A 581 -7.07 7.13 -21.49
C ALA A 581 -8.50 7.04 -20.92
N ALA A 582 -9.17 5.90 -21.12
CA ALA A 582 -10.55 5.69 -20.65
C ALA A 582 -10.69 5.72 -19.12
N GLN A 583 -9.64 5.37 -18.37
CA GLN A 583 -9.66 5.40 -16.91
C GLN A 583 -9.71 6.83 -16.34
N PHE A 584 -9.10 7.80 -17.04
CA PHE A 584 -8.91 9.17 -16.54
C PHE A 584 -9.72 10.22 -17.29
N ALA A 585 -10.08 9.95 -18.55
CA ALA A 585 -10.89 10.86 -19.34
C ALA A 585 -12.29 11.03 -18.73
N SER A 586 -12.66 12.30 -18.56
CA SER A 586 -13.98 12.75 -18.11
C SER A 586 -15.12 12.48 -19.11
N GLU A 587 -14.79 12.32 -20.38
CA GLU A 587 -15.74 11.93 -21.43
C GLU A 587 -15.01 11.17 -22.54
N ILE A 588 -15.68 10.17 -23.10
CA ILE A 588 -15.25 9.45 -24.30
C ILE A 588 -16.35 9.54 -25.33
N ARG A 589 -16.08 10.14 -26.49
CA ARG A 589 -17.03 10.22 -27.61
C ARG A 589 -16.60 9.29 -28.72
N PHE A 590 -17.41 8.29 -29.02
CA PHE A 590 -17.21 7.46 -30.19
C PHE A 590 -17.78 8.13 -31.44
N VAL A 591 -16.97 8.26 -32.48
CA VAL A 591 -17.43 8.77 -33.78
C VAL A 591 -18.12 7.64 -34.55
N THR A 592 -19.41 7.79 -34.81
CA THR A 592 -20.25 6.79 -35.48
C THR A 592 -20.60 7.21 -36.91
N GLU A 593 -21.19 6.28 -37.68
CA GLU A 593 -21.72 6.55 -39.03
C GLU A 593 -20.65 6.99 -40.06
N GLY A 594 -19.46 6.42 -39.94
CA GLY A 594 -18.38 6.57 -40.92
C GLY A 594 -17.05 6.94 -40.26
N ARG A 595 -15.98 6.94 -41.06
CA ARG A 595 -14.62 7.26 -40.60
C ARG A 595 -14.25 8.69 -40.95
N LEU A 596 -13.50 9.35 -40.07
CA LEU A 596 -12.91 10.65 -40.36
C LEU A 596 -11.76 10.47 -41.37
N ALA A 597 -11.71 11.33 -42.39
CA ALA A 597 -10.66 11.34 -43.39
C ALA A 597 -9.65 12.43 -43.03
N PHE A 598 -8.59 12.05 -42.31
CA PHE A 598 -7.51 12.97 -41.94
C PHE A 598 -6.74 13.46 -43.17
N LEU A 599 -6.07 14.60 -43.04
CA LEU A 599 -5.38 15.25 -44.16
C LEU A 599 -3.87 14.98 -44.09
N LYS A 600 -3.29 14.53 -45.19
CA LYS A 600 -1.83 14.51 -45.41
C LYS A 600 -1.52 15.49 -46.53
N ASN A 601 -0.66 16.47 -46.28
CA ASN A 601 -0.36 17.57 -47.21
C ASN A 601 -1.65 18.27 -47.74
N GLY A 602 -2.60 18.53 -46.83
CA GLY A 602 -3.88 19.17 -47.16
C GLY A 602 -4.90 18.31 -47.92
N LYS A 603 -4.59 17.06 -48.25
CA LYS A 603 -5.49 16.16 -49.00
C LYS A 603 -6.09 15.08 -48.09
N PRO A 604 -7.41 14.84 -48.14
CA PRO A 604 -8.05 13.75 -47.42
C PRO A 604 -7.45 12.40 -47.80
N GLN A 605 -7.09 11.60 -46.81
CA GLN A 605 -6.52 10.28 -47.01
C GLN A 605 -7.60 9.19 -46.96
N SER A 606 -7.52 8.25 -47.90
CA SER A 606 -8.26 6.99 -47.88
C SER A 606 -7.39 5.88 -47.28
N GLY A 607 -8.00 4.89 -46.62
CA GLY A 607 -7.27 3.73 -46.07
C GLY A 607 -7.16 3.65 -44.55
N ASN A 608 -7.69 4.61 -43.77
CA ASN A 608 -7.83 4.42 -42.33
C ASN A 608 -8.84 3.27 -42.06
N ASN A 609 -8.37 2.17 -41.47
CA ASN A 609 -9.19 1.00 -41.17
C ASN A 609 -9.84 1.04 -39.78
N LYS A 610 -9.51 2.02 -38.93
CA LYS A 610 -10.04 2.15 -37.58
C LYS A 610 -11.02 3.32 -37.46
N GLY A 611 -11.95 3.22 -36.51
CA GLY A 611 -12.83 4.32 -36.14
C GLY A 611 -12.06 5.44 -35.44
N SER A 612 -12.76 6.48 -34.99
CA SER A 612 -12.17 7.58 -34.22
C SER A 612 -12.87 7.73 -32.88
N ALA A 613 -12.11 8.10 -31.85
CA ALA A 613 -12.61 8.42 -30.52
C ALA A 613 -12.05 9.77 -30.07
N ILE A 614 -12.88 10.54 -29.38
CA ILE A 614 -12.48 11.80 -28.75
C ILE A 614 -12.43 11.55 -27.25
N PHE A 615 -11.28 11.80 -26.64
CA PHE A 615 -11.10 11.75 -25.19
C PHE A 615 -11.02 13.17 -24.64
N VAL A 616 -11.83 13.47 -23.64
CA VAL A 616 -11.83 14.75 -22.94
C VAL A 616 -11.30 14.53 -21.54
N PHE A 617 -10.20 15.20 -21.20
CA PHE A 617 -9.58 15.20 -19.88
C PHE A 617 -9.89 16.53 -19.19
N ASP A 618 -11.03 16.58 -18.50
CA ASP A 618 -11.49 17.76 -17.76
C ASP A 618 -11.07 17.66 -16.27
N PRO A 619 -10.32 18.63 -15.71
CA PRO A 619 -9.92 18.66 -14.30
C PRO A 619 -11.11 18.76 -13.34
N HIS A 620 -12.25 19.28 -13.80
CA HIS A 620 -13.44 19.47 -12.97
C HIS A 620 -14.34 18.21 -12.93
N ARG A 621 -14.01 17.17 -13.70
CA ARG A 621 -14.75 15.90 -13.79
C ARG A 621 -13.80 14.70 -13.79
N ILE A 622 -13.28 14.34 -12.62
CA ILE A 622 -12.24 13.31 -12.47
C ILE A 622 -12.86 11.89 -12.36
N GLY A 623 -12.44 10.97 -13.24
CA GLY A 623 -12.83 9.55 -13.29
C GLY A 623 -13.18 9.10 -14.72
N ALA A 624 -13.31 7.78 -14.97
CA ALA A 624 -13.78 7.22 -16.24
C ALA A 624 -15.22 7.71 -16.51
N GLY A 625 -15.31 8.86 -17.16
CA GLY A 625 -16.55 9.62 -17.26
C GLY A 625 -17.38 9.21 -18.46
N HIS A 626 -18.42 10.00 -18.69
CA HIS A 626 -19.55 9.71 -19.56
C HIS A 626 -19.12 9.20 -20.94
N VAL A 627 -19.67 8.06 -21.37
CA VAL A 627 -19.51 7.55 -22.73
C VAL A 627 -20.64 8.09 -23.58
N SER A 628 -20.30 8.77 -24.67
CA SER A 628 -21.25 9.33 -25.62
C SER A 628 -20.91 8.94 -27.05
N PHE A 629 -21.83 9.25 -27.97
CA PHE A 629 -21.67 8.99 -29.39
C PHE A 629 -21.92 10.28 -30.16
N VAL A 630 -21.13 10.51 -31.20
CA VAL A 630 -21.32 11.63 -32.12
C VAL A 630 -21.19 11.11 -33.55
N THR A 631 -22.14 11.47 -34.41
CA THR A 631 -22.07 11.02 -35.81
C THR A 631 -21.03 11.84 -36.57
N ARG A 632 -20.34 11.20 -37.51
CA ARG A 632 -19.39 11.86 -38.41
C ARG A 632 -20.01 13.07 -39.10
N GLU A 633 -21.23 12.94 -39.61
CA GLU A 633 -21.92 14.02 -40.30
C GLU A 633 -22.26 15.19 -39.36
N SER A 634 -22.60 14.91 -38.09
CA SER A 634 -22.84 15.95 -37.09
C SER A 634 -21.58 16.75 -36.81
N LEU A 635 -20.42 16.11 -36.61
CA LEU A 635 -19.14 16.82 -36.45
C LEU A 635 -18.82 17.70 -37.67
N LEU A 636 -18.90 17.12 -38.87
CA LEU A 636 -18.56 17.83 -40.10
C LEU A 636 -19.53 18.99 -40.38
N SER A 637 -20.83 18.80 -40.17
CA SER A 637 -21.83 19.83 -40.43
C SER A 637 -21.78 20.98 -39.42
N LYS A 638 -21.52 20.68 -38.13
CA LYS A 638 -21.36 21.70 -37.08
C LYS A 638 -20.17 22.61 -37.33
N GLY A 639 -19.03 22.06 -37.75
CA GLY A 639 -17.82 22.85 -37.98
C GLY A 639 -17.65 23.38 -39.40
N LYS A 640 -18.64 23.20 -40.28
CA LYS A 640 -18.70 23.91 -41.57
C LYS A 640 -18.83 25.40 -41.30
N VAL A 641 -17.77 26.15 -41.58
CA VAL A 641 -17.81 27.61 -41.60
C VAL A 641 -18.82 28.02 -42.69
N LYS A 642 -19.91 28.70 -42.31
CA LYS A 642 -20.77 29.35 -43.30
C LYS A 642 -19.96 30.45 -43.95
N THR A 643 -19.79 30.40 -45.26
CA THR A 643 -18.98 31.33 -46.06
C THR A 643 -19.48 32.79 -46.06
N LEU A 644 -20.40 33.16 -45.15
CA LEU A 644 -21.03 34.49 -45.09
C LEU A 644 -20.48 35.40 -43.98
N GLU A 645 -19.57 34.95 -43.12
CA GLU A 645 -19.00 35.79 -42.04
C GLU A 645 -17.46 35.89 -42.10
N VAL A 646 -16.89 36.02 -43.31
CA VAL A 646 -15.48 36.42 -43.49
C VAL A 646 -15.39 37.79 -44.19
N ALA A 647 -16.46 38.58 -44.12
CA ALA A 647 -16.46 39.98 -44.54
C ALA A 647 -17.34 40.81 -43.58
N ALA A 648 -16.80 41.11 -42.40
CA ALA A 648 -17.22 42.23 -41.55
C ALA A 648 -16.03 42.66 -40.69
#